data_AF-A0A349Y642-F1
#
_entry.id   AF-A0A349Y642-F1
#
_cell.length_a   1.000
_cell.length_b   1.000
_cell.length_c   1.000
_cell.angle_alpha   90.00
_cell.angle_beta   90.00
_cell.angle_gamma   90.00
#
_symmetry.space_group_name_H-M   'P 1'
#
loop_
_entity.id
_entity.type
_entity.pdbx_description
1 polymer ?
#
loop_
_entity_poly.entity_id
_entity_poly.type
_entity_poly.pdbx_seq_one_letter_code
_entity_poly.pdbx_strand_id
1 'polypeptide(L)'
;LADGTEATEDFAGISMHASELNRVGAARLEIGGRLRSTYANPANGSLQSANVINIDGGGSSNSIVMRAGAQLEAAEVFLMTGRQAGGITLEQGAGINTLGQGAAAYDAAQGYIYTPGRSALLAVSNGQINLLAPEAVDGQGNGAGAIEIGACAVLSGCAGTTRLYSEGTIATATDNRFVLGDAVRYGTRNLALAVGGINVGSAEAIADATARGTLPAGMTLNQDVLSRLLLGDTSVGAPALEALSLTARESVNFYGDVSLSTYDAVTGKSALQQLVLGTPAIYGYGDADAVARIHTDTLIWSGALAPAGSIVADGPGTGHGQLVVDARDIVFGYGPRTQPDTVRTQDRLALGFAGVHLNASGRVTANQKGSLSIFETQGDWNADTRSYARSGGELFLNTPLLTGAAGSVNTITTGGNLHVTGNGAPVAPDNATLAAALGAEIALDSRDGSLLLDTAVLLPSGKLRLAAQGDVRLADGAQLDLAGRRIAFFDTAKYSWGGDVLIDSRQGDVQQDSGAKISLAAQNNRAGTFTAHAAAGTLDLAGQLLGSSSGHYDAGGTEVPYSAGRIDLHGQGINDFSGLNSRLTRDGVTGGRSFRIGEGDLALGDEVVAREVNIALDNGQLWVNGTVDASGEQAGSIRLAARNGVTLGSAAVLDASASVLRRDSYGAAIDAPNRATIEIDSGRGTLAIASGARMDLRVAGSSRNVGTVALNAPRVGGNDVAIATGGPISIDGAKTIQLNAFITDNSAAAGTEASTRGESYQVIDQAYLDRLHAQSTTFIDAALANSALVDQRLAGLRAYGDAFHLRPGVEVVADLAVNADGNLHVDGDLDLSAHRYASLNPGSQRTGVRGSGEAGALVLRAQGDLEVFGSISDGFDGSRLGTTFDDNGWYLTAGRQLFGSDVVVPHGGLVTLAAGTVFNSGKVLNYDLPIGDMQMAAGTLLPADARLALPLALAKGTVLGAAVHDASGALLYAAGTVLADAVTLPQGARLSAGLRLPLAARIAA
;
A
#
# COMPACT_ATOMS: atom_id res chain seq x y z
N LEU A 1 -31.41 19.33 39.69
CA LEU A 1 -32.22 20.49 40.15
C LEU A 1 -31.30 21.53 40.79
N ALA A 2 -31.66 22.82 40.72
CA ALA A 2 -31.03 23.87 41.53
C ALA A 2 -31.60 23.82 42.96
N ASP A 3 -30.93 24.44 43.93
CA ASP A 3 -31.44 24.50 45.30
C ASP A 3 -32.76 25.29 45.34
N GLY A 4 -33.75 24.78 46.09
CA GLY A 4 -35.07 25.39 46.21
C GLY A 4 -36.01 25.19 45.01
N THR A 5 -35.63 24.40 44.00
CA THR A 5 -36.53 24.03 42.88
C THR A 5 -37.20 22.67 43.11
N GLU A 6 -38.50 22.56 42.79
CA GLU A 6 -39.25 21.30 42.95
C GLU A 6 -39.00 20.33 41.78
N ALA A 7 -39.26 19.05 42.03
CA ALA A 7 -39.28 18.05 40.97
C ALA A 7 -40.36 18.38 39.93
N THR A 8 -40.11 18.03 38.68
CA THR A 8 -41.08 18.26 37.61
C THR A 8 -42.31 17.39 37.84
N GLU A 9 -43.49 18.03 37.80
CA GLU A 9 -44.77 17.36 37.97
C GLU A 9 -44.89 16.18 36.99
N ASP A 10 -45.39 15.04 37.48
CA ASP A 10 -45.52 13.77 36.75
C ASP A 10 -44.21 13.14 36.20
N PHE A 11 -43.02 13.62 36.61
CA PHE A 11 -41.76 12.99 36.21
C PHE A 11 -41.57 11.64 36.90
N ALA A 12 -41.65 10.55 36.13
CA ALA A 12 -41.50 9.17 36.61
C ALA A 12 -40.04 8.76 36.94
N GLY A 13 -39.07 9.68 36.88
CA GLY A 13 -37.66 9.44 37.13
C GLY A 13 -37.18 9.91 38.51
N ILE A 14 -35.86 9.93 38.70
CA ILE A 14 -35.22 10.39 39.94
C ILE A 14 -34.83 11.86 39.80
N SER A 15 -35.25 12.70 40.74
CA SER A 15 -34.85 14.10 40.84
C SER A 15 -33.87 14.30 41.99
N MET A 16 -32.73 14.97 41.72
CA MET A 16 -31.70 15.28 42.72
C MET A 16 -31.27 16.73 42.61
N HIS A 17 -30.93 17.36 43.74
CA HIS A 17 -30.30 18.68 43.78
C HIS A 17 -28.80 18.56 43.47
N ALA A 18 -28.28 19.47 42.65
CA ALA A 18 -26.87 19.43 42.24
C ALA A 18 -25.92 19.68 43.43
N SER A 19 -26.32 20.51 44.40
CA SER A 19 -25.55 20.78 45.61
C SER A 19 -25.33 19.53 46.48
N GLU A 20 -26.31 18.62 46.53
CA GLU A 20 -26.21 17.34 47.25
C GLU A 20 -25.19 16.42 46.58
N LEU A 21 -25.16 16.38 45.23
CA LEU A 21 -24.18 15.61 44.48
C LEU A 21 -22.76 16.16 44.67
N ASN A 22 -22.59 17.47 44.61
CA ASN A 22 -21.28 18.11 44.80
C ASN A 22 -20.74 17.87 46.22
N ARG A 23 -21.61 17.84 47.23
CA ARG A 23 -21.22 17.62 48.64
C ARG A 23 -20.63 16.24 48.91
N VAL A 24 -20.85 15.26 48.02
CA VAL A 24 -20.20 13.94 48.10
C VAL A 24 -18.67 14.08 48.01
N GLY A 25 -18.17 15.09 47.28
CA GLY A 25 -16.72 15.31 47.10
C GLY A 25 -16.05 14.20 46.30
N ALA A 26 -16.80 13.51 45.42
CA ALA A 26 -16.24 12.47 44.55
C ALA A 26 -15.36 13.11 43.47
N ALA A 27 -14.19 12.52 43.20
CA ALA A 27 -13.34 12.95 42.09
C ALA A 27 -14.03 12.81 40.73
N ARG A 28 -14.97 11.86 40.60
CA ARG A 28 -15.72 11.59 39.39
C ARG A 28 -17.21 11.40 39.69
N LEU A 29 -18.05 12.09 38.93
CA LEU A 29 -19.51 11.91 38.91
C LEU A 29 -19.93 11.18 37.63
N GLU A 30 -20.46 9.97 37.76
CA GLU A 30 -21.00 9.15 36.65
C GLU A 30 -22.52 9.07 36.80
N ILE A 31 -23.27 9.68 35.88
CA ILE A 31 -24.74 9.79 35.95
C ILE A 31 -25.37 9.06 34.75
N GLY A 32 -26.27 8.11 35.04
CA GLY A 32 -27.04 7.36 34.04
C GLY A 32 -26.34 6.14 33.43
N GLY A 33 -25.07 5.93 33.76
CA GLY A 33 -24.27 4.76 33.38
C GLY A 33 -23.03 4.65 34.26
N ARG A 34 -22.18 3.67 33.99
CA ARG A 34 -20.91 3.46 34.69
C ARG A 34 -19.77 3.25 33.70
N LEU A 35 -18.63 3.88 33.94
CA LEU A 35 -17.42 3.62 33.17
C LEU A 35 -16.72 2.36 33.69
N ARG A 36 -16.31 1.48 32.77
CA ARG A 36 -15.64 0.22 33.09
C ARG A 36 -14.52 -0.10 32.12
N SER A 37 -13.33 -0.35 32.66
CA SER A 37 -12.27 -1.08 31.97
C SER A 37 -12.23 -2.53 32.48
N THR A 38 -11.93 -3.47 31.59
CA THR A 38 -11.80 -4.89 31.93
C THR A 38 -10.35 -5.32 31.68
N TYR A 39 -9.60 -5.62 32.75
CA TYR A 39 -8.17 -5.95 32.67
C TYR A 39 -7.87 -7.16 31.79
N ALA A 40 -8.64 -8.24 31.93
CA ALA A 40 -8.52 -9.43 31.09
C ALA A 40 -9.92 -9.84 30.61
N ASN A 41 -10.04 -10.07 29.31
CA ASN A 41 -11.29 -10.58 28.74
C ASN A 41 -11.61 -11.95 29.37
N PRO A 42 -12.75 -12.11 30.07
CA PRO A 42 -13.06 -13.34 30.79
C PRO A 42 -13.22 -14.58 29.88
N ALA A 43 -13.53 -14.38 28.60
CA ALA A 43 -13.79 -15.46 27.65
C ALA A 43 -12.50 -16.05 27.05
N ASN A 44 -11.45 -15.25 26.90
CA ASN A 44 -10.22 -15.68 26.21
C ASN A 44 -8.91 -15.28 26.92
N GLY A 45 -8.99 -14.64 28.09
CA GLY A 45 -7.83 -14.19 28.86
C GLY A 45 -7.04 -13.04 28.23
N SER A 46 -7.50 -12.46 27.12
CA SER A 46 -6.78 -11.42 26.39
C SER A 46 -6.71 -10.12 27.19
N LEU A 47 -5.52 -9.51 27.21
CA LEU A 47 -5.27 -8.18 27.78
C LEU A 47 -5.39 -7.05 26.75
N GLN A 48 -5.70 -7.37 25.49
CA GLN A 48 -5.66 -6.40 24.37
C GLN A 48 -6.62 -5.20 24.53
N SER A 49 -7.64 -5.31 25.38
CA SER A 49 -8.62 -4.24 25.61
C SER A 49 -8.57 -3.68 27.03
N ALA A 50 -7.51 -3.96 27.80
CA ALA A 50 -7.38 -3.53 29.20
C ALA A 50 -7.38 -1.99 29.35
N ASN A 51 -6.94 -1.27 28.34
CA ASN A 51 -6.90 0.19 28.32
C ASN A 51 -8.16 0.83 27.70
N VAL A 52 -9.17 0.03 27.33
CA VAL A 52 -10.43 0.52 26.77
C VAL A 52 -11.46 0.70 27.89
N ILE A 53 -11.98 1.92 28.03
CA ILE A 53 -13.05 2.28 28.96
C ILE A 53 -14.38 2.21 28.20
N ASN A 54 -15.24 1.28 28.60
CA ASN A 54 -16.58 1.08 28.07
C ASN A 54 -17.62 1.73 28.98
N ILE A 55 -18.80 2.01 28.44
CA ILE A 55 -19.98 2.44 29.22
C ILE A 55 -20.85 1.21 29.50
N ASP A 56 -20.87 0.78 30.76
CA ASP A 56 -21.78 -0.25 31.26
C ASP A 56 -23.07 0.40 31.79
N GLY A 57 -24.21 -0.25 31.56
CA GLY A 57 -25.50 0.18 32.12
C GLY A 57 -26.12 1.43 31.48
N GLY A 58 -25.55 1.99 30.40
CA GLY A 58 -26.10 3.18 29.73
C GLY A 58 -27.56 3.01 29.26
N GLY A 59 -27.98 1.79 28.89
CA GLY A 59 -29.37 1.47 28.55
C GLY A 59 -30.38 1.54 29.71
N SER A 60 -29.92 1.77 30.95
CA SER A 60 -30.79 1.92 32.13
C SER A 60 -31.34 3.33 32.31
N SER A 61 -30.71 4.34 31.71
CA SER A 61 -31.17 5.73 31.71
C SER A 61 -31.65 6.15 30.32
N ASN A 62 -32.92 6.53 30.22
CA ASN A 62 -33.49 7.03 28.97
C ASN A 62 -33.06 8.48 28.72
N SER A 63 -33.29 9.36 29.71
CA SER A 63 -33.02 10.79 29.58
C SER A 63 -32.43 11.38 30.85
N ILE A 64 -31.52 12.34 30.70
CA ILE A 64 -30.95 13.14 31.79
C ILE A 64 -31.24 14.60 31.48
N VAL A 65 -31.81 15.34 32.44
CA VAL A 65 -32.01 16.79 32.30
C VAL A 65 -31.39 17.54 33.47
N MET A 66 -30.40 18.38 33.17
CA MET A 66 -29.85 19.35 34.11
C MET A 66 -30.68 20.64 34.02
N ARG A 67 -31.56 20.84 35.00
CA ARG A 67 -32.43 22.03 35.07
C ARG A 67 -31.65 23.33 35.22
N ALA A 68 -32.24 24.43 34.76
CA ALA A 68 -31.68 25.78 34.92
C ALA A 68 -31.24 26.05 36.36
N GLY A 69 -30.06 26.65 36.52
CA GLY A 69 -29.45 26.95 37.83
C GLY A 69 -28.71 25.77 38.49
N ALA A 70 -28.84 24.53 38.01
CA ALA A 70 -28.09 23.40 38.54
C ALA A 70 -26.60 23.49 38.13
N GLN A 71 -25.68 23.31 39.08
CA GLN A 71 -24.22 23.35 38.85
C GLN A 71 -23.58 22.07 39.38
N LEU A 72 -22.91 21.31 38.51
CA LEU A 72 -22.13 20.13 38.91
C LEU A 72 -20.64 20.46 38.99
N GLU A 73 -19.99 20.01 40.07
CA GLU A 73 -18.57 20.25 40.35
C GLU A 73 -17.89 18.95 40.78
N ALA A 74 -16.88 18.51 40.01
CA ALA A 74 -15.99 17.38 40.30
C ALA A 74 -14.76 17.46 39.37
N ALA A 75 -13.72 16.64 39.57
CA ALA A 75 -12.60 16.59 38.61
C ALA A 75 -13.05 16.04 37.24
N GLU A 76 -14.06 15.17 37.25
CA GLU A 76 -14.71 14.63 36.04
C GLU A 76 -16.22 14.45 36.23
N VAL A 77 -17.00 14.81 35.22
CA VAL A 77 -18.47 14.66 35.19
C VAL A 77 -18.86 13.99 33.88
N PHE A 78 -19.52 12.84 33.96
CA PHE A 78 -20.02 12.05 32.83
C PHE A 78 -21.53 11.88 32.92
N LEU A 79 -22.25 12.32 31.90
CA LEU A 79 -23.69 12.08 31.71
C LEU A 79 -23.86 11.07 30.58
N MET A 80 -24.59 9.99 30.83
CA MET A 80 -24.70 8.86 29.90
C MET A 80 -26.14 8.38 29.77
N THR A 81 -26.60 8.16 28.53
CA THR A 81 -27.92 7.55 28.23
C THR A 81 -27.78 6.55 27.08
N GLY A 82 -28.66 5.55 26.98
CA GLY A 82 -28.52 4.44 26.04
C GLY A 82 -29.74 4.16 25.16
N ARG A 83 -30.71 5.07 25.12
CA ARG A 83 -31.92 4.95 24.29
C ARG A 83 -31.98 6.07 23.25
N GLN A 84 -32.22 5.70 22.00
CA GLN A 84 -32.32 6.65 20.88
C GLN A 84 -33.45 7.68 21.10
N ALA A 85 -34.56 7.25 21.70
CA ALA A 85 -35.72 8.10 21.98
C ALA A 85 -35.52 9.10 23.13
N GLY A 86 -34.43 8.98 23.90
CA GLY A 86 -34.12 9.88 25.01
C GLY A 86 -32.99 10.85 24.70
N GLY A 87 -32.34 11.39 25.73
CA GLY A 87 -31.25 12.35 25.53
C GLY A 87 -30.66 12.97 26.80
N ILE A 88 -29.64 13.80 26.61
CA ILE A 88 -28.98 14.60 27.65
C ILE A 88 -29.29 16.07 27.36
N THR A 89 -30.04 16.73 28.24
CA THR A 89 -30.40 18.15 28.11
C THR A 89 -29.79 18.96 29.25
N LEU A 90 -28.96 19.95 28.92
CA LEU A 90 -28.51 20.98 29.85
C LEU A 90 -29.31 22.23 29.57
N GLU A 91 -30.18 22.63 30.50
CA GLU A 91 -31.03 23.79 30.28
C GLU A 91 -30.22 25.10 30.27
N GLN A 92 -30.77 26.13 29.62
CA GLN A 92 -30.21 27.48 29.68
C GLN A 92 -30.04 27.92 31.14
N GLY A 93 -28.81 28.22 31.56
CA GLY A 93 -28.45 28.59 32.94
C GLY A 93 -27.94 27.45 33.84
N ALA A 94 -27.95 26.20 33.37
CA ALA A 94 -27.28 25.08 34.05
C ALA A 94 -25.74 25.10 33.80
N GLY A 95 -24.95 24.34 34.55
CA GLY A 95 -23.52 24.25 34.27
C GLY A 95 -22.79 23.07 34.87
N ILE A 96 -21.62 22.80 34.31
CA ILE A 96 -20.64 21.82 34.76
C ILE A 96 -19.29 22.52 34.83
N ASN A 97 -18.66 22.51 35.99
CA ASN A 97 -17.38 23.16 36.20
C ASN A 97 -16.40 22.22 36.90
N THR A 98 -15.33 21.83 36.20
CA THR A 98 -14.29 20.97 36.77
C THR A 98 -13.02 21.75 37.14
N LEU A 99 -12.95 23.06 36.88
CA LEU A 99 -11.78 23.88 37.17
C LEU A 99 -11.41 23.83 38.67
N GLY A 100 -10.14 23.56 38.97
CA GLY A 100 -9.65 23.50 40.36
C GLY A 100 -10.16 22.31 41.19
N GLN A 101 -10.89 21.37 40.60
CA GLN A 101 -11.46 20.20 41.31
C GLN A 101 -10.52 18.99 41.40
N GLY A 102 -9.27 19.11 40.93
CA GLY A 102 -8.25 18.05 40.97
C GLY A 102 -8.02 17.33 39.64
N ALA A 103 -7.18 16.29 39.65
CA ALA A 103 -6.81 15.54 38.44
C ALA A 103 -7.86 14.48 38.08
N ALA A 104 -8.01 14.18 36.79
CA ALA A 104 -8.79 13.05 36.32
C ALA A 104 -8.22 11.71 36.82
N ALA A 105 -9.06 10.71 37.01
CA ALA A 105 -8.62 9.40 37.51
C ALA A 105 -7.85 8.60 36.43
N TYR A 106 -8.33 8.66 35.18
CA TYR A 106 -7.72 7.99 34.03
C TYR A 106 -7.81 8.87 32.78
N ASP A 107 -6.72 9.05 32.06
CA ASP A 107 -6.70 9.84 30.83
C ASP A 107 -5.87 9.22 29.68
N ALA A 108 -5.90 9.89 28.52
CA ALA A 108 -5.17 9.47 27.33
C ALA A 108 -3.64 9.50 27.50
N ALA A 109 -3.11 10.30 28.43
CA ALA A 109 -1.67 10.31 28.72
C ALA A 109 -1.20 9.01 29.40
N GLN A 110 -2.12 8.30 30.06
CA GLN A 110 -1.91 6.95 30.60
C GLN A 110 -2.26 5.83 29.60
N GLY A 111 -2.67 6.19 28.38
CA GLY A 111 -3.01 5.25 27.31
C GLY A 111 -4.46 4.78 27.26
N TYR A 112 -5.37 5.40 28.03
CA TYR A 112 -6.79 5.01 28.02
C TYR A 112 -7.57 5.60 26.82
N ILE A 113 -8.48 4.80 26.27
CA ILE A 113 -9.44 5.22 25.23
C ILE A 113 -10.86 4.98 25.73
N TYR A 114 -11.76 5.91 25.45
CA TYR A 114 -13.18 5.83 25.78
C TYR A 114 -13.97 5.38 24.56
N THR A 115 -14.70 4.27 24.70
CA THR A 115 -15.68 3.80 23.72
C THR A 115 -17.09 3.99 24.27
N PRO A 116 -17.92 4.85 23.64
CA PRO A 116 -19.27 5.09 24.13
C PRO A 116 -20.21 3.90 23.84
N GLY A 117 -19.80 2.96 22.98
CA GLY A 117 -20.68 1.91 22.47
C GLY A 117 -21.94 2.53 21.85
N ARG A 118 -23.12 2.07 22.27
CA ARG A 118 -24.42 2.63 21.84
C ARG A 118 -24.97 3.72 22.75
N SER A 119 -24.14 4.34 23.60
CA SER A 119 -24.60 5.36 24.55
C SER A 119 -24.33 6.77 24.04
N ALA A 120 -25.24 7.70 24.32
CA ALA A 120 -24.92 9.12 24.28
C ALA A 120 -24.08 9.47 25.50
N LEU A 121 -23.07 10.32 25.31
CA LEU A 121 -22.15 10.76 26.35
C LEU A 121 -21.95 12.27 26.28
N LEU A 122 -22.05 12.94 27.43
CA LEU A 122 -21.47 14.26 27.66
C LEU A 122 -20.48 14.15 28.81
N ALA A 123 -19.20 14.41 28.54
CA ALA A 123 -18.12 14.35 29.50
C ALA A 123 -17.43 15.72 29.63
N VAL A 124 -17.18 16.14 30.87
CA VAL A 124 -16.36 17.31 31.21
C VAL A 124 -15.32 16.83 32.20
N SER A 125 -14.04 16.85 31.84
CA SER A 125 -12.95 16.23 32.63
C SER A 125 -11.68 17.05 32.55
N ASN A 126 -10.99 17.23 33.68
CA ASN A 126 -9.67 17.87 33.72
C ASN A 126 -8.56 17.06 33.02
N GLY A 127 -8.82 15.81 32.63
CA GLY A 127 -7.91 14.97 31.85
C GLY A 127 -8.12 15.07 30.33
N GLN A 128 -7.23 14.42 29.59
CA GLN A 128 -7.39 14.25 28.14
C GLN A 128 -8.28 13.04 27.83
N ILE A 129 -9.44 13.25 27.20
CA ILE A 129 -10.35 12.17 26.77
C ILE A 129 -10.14 11.89 25.28
N ASN A 130 -9.76 10.66 24.94
CA ASN A 130 -9.79 10.16 23.56
C ASN A 130 -11.07 9.33 23.36
N LEU A 131 -12.03 9.87 22.61
CA LEU A 131 -13.39 9.33 22.48
C LEU A 131 -13.64 8.80 21.06
N LEU A 132 -14.08 7.55 20.95
CA LEU A 132 -14.52 6.96 19.68
C LEU A 132 -15.96 7.38 19.33
N ALA A 133 -16.35 7.23 18.05
CA ALA A 133 -17.73 7.44 17.62
C ALA A 133 -18.70 6.40 18.21
N PRO A 134 -19.97 6.78 18.46
CA PRO A 134 -20.99 5.82 18.89
C PRO A 134 -21.33 4.80 17.80
N GLU A 135 -21.63 3.57 18.25
CA GLU A 135 -22.18 2.50 17.41
C GLU A 135 -23.60 2.85 16.94
N ALA A 136 -23.98 2.26 15.80
CA ALA A 136 -25.31 2.46 15.25
C ALA A 136 -26.41 1.91 16.17
N VAL A 137 -27.57 2.55 16.12
CA VAL A 137 -28.77 2.07 16.82
C VAL A 137 -29.16 0.66 16.36
N ASP A 138 -29.64 -0.17 17.28
CA ASP A 138 -30.18 -1.50 16.95
C ASP A 138 -31.69 -1.49 16.66
N GLY A 139 -32.18 -2.64 16.20
CA GLY A 139 -33.62 -2.86 15.96
C GLY A 139 -34.49 -2.80 17.21
N GLN A 140 -33.91 -2.71 18.42
CA GLN A 140 -34.63 -2.54 19.68
C GLN A 140 -34.60 -1.08 20.19
N GLY A 141 -34.02 -0.15 19.43
CA GLY A 141 -33.91 1.27 19.78
C GLY A 141 -32.87 1.59 20.85
N ASN A 142 -31.93 0.66 21.12
CA ASN A 142 -30.75 0.98 21.94
C ASN A 142 -29.74 1.70 21.06
N GLY A 143 -29.39 2.92 21.45
CA GLY A 143 -28.62 3.84 20.63
C GLY A 143 -28.44 5.16 21.36
N ALA A 144 -27.48 5.96 20.89
CA ALA A 144 -27.19 7.24 21.50
C ALA A 144 -28.36 8.21 21.31
N GLY A 145 -28.88 8.76 22.41
CA GLY A 145 -29.94 9.79 22.40
C GLY A 145 -29.42 11.18 22.02
N ALA A 146 -30.32 12.15 21.88
CA ALA A 146 -29.97 13.54 21.55
C ALA A 146 -29.15 14.21 22.67
N ILE A 147 -28.29 15.17 22.32
CA ILE A 147 -27.56 16.01 23.29
C ILE A 147 -27.88 17.48 23.01
N GLU A 148 -28.50 18.15 23.97
CA GLU A 148 -28.96 19.53 23.83
C GLU A 148 -28.41 20.39 24.97
N ILE A 149 -27.52 21.33 24.65
CA ILE A 149 -26.84 22.17 25.63
C ILE A 149 -27.30 23.61 25.47
N GLY A 150 -27.82 24.21 26.53
CA GLY A 150 -28.42 25.55 26.52
C GLY A 150 -29.81 25.61 25.89
N ALA A 151 -30.47 24.46 25.70
CA ALA A 151 -31.86 24.37 25.26
C ALA A 151 -32.83 24.56 26.44
N CYS A 152 -34.14 24.59 26.19
CA CYS A 152 -35.16 24.61 27.24
C CYS A 152 -36.10 23.43 27.06
N ALA A 153 -36.10 22.49 28.02
CA ALA A 153 -36.94 21.30 27.95
C ALA A 153 -38.44 21.59 28.17
N VAL A 154 -38.77 22.74 28.77
CA VAL A 154 -40.15 23.21 29.00
C VAL A 154 -40.28 24.61 28.41
N LEU A 155 -41.40 24.90 27.75
CA LEU A 155 -41.70 26.22 27.14
C LEU A 155 -41.81 27.38 28.16
N SER A 156 -41.85 27.09 29.47
CA SER A 156 -41.74 28.09 30.54
C SER A 156 -40.27 28.50 30.71
N GLY A 157 -39.92 29.67 30.20
CA GLY A 157 -38.58 30.17 29.96
C GLY A 157 -37.50 29.85 31.01
N CYS A 158 -36.47 29.14 30.57
CA CYS A 158 -35.17 29.12 31.23
C CYS A 158 -34.35 30.33 30.76
N ALA A 159 -33.52 30.88 31.65
CA ALA A 159 -32.78 32.11 31.41
C ALA A 159 -31.37 32.01 32.02
N GLY A 160 -30.48 32.91 31.62
CA GLY A 160 -29.09 32.92 32.06
C GLY A 160 -28.14 32.29 31.04
N THR A 161 -26.94 31.93 31.49
CA THR A 161 -25.85 31.44 30.65
C THR A 161 -25.49 30.02 31.08
N THR A 162 -25.51 29.08 30.15
CA THR A 162 -25.05 27.70 30.41
C THR A 162 -23.53 27.65 30.38
N ARG A 163 -22.90 27.00 31.35
CA ARG A 163 -21.43 27.03 31.52
C ARG A 163 -20.83 25.62 31.50
N LEU A 164 -19.83 25.39 30.67
CA LEU A 164 -19.05 24.14 30.64
C LEU A 164 -17.56 24.45 30.74
N TYR A 165 -16.94 24.19 31.89
CA TYR A 165 -15.53 24.52 32.09
C TYR A 165 -14.71 23.32 32.51
N SER A 166 -13.54 23.20 31.89
CA SER A 166 -12.59 22.12 32.11
C SER A 166 -11.15 22.56 31.91
N GLU A 167 -10.23 21.96 32.67
CA GLU A 167 -8.79 22.10 32.40
C GLU A 167 -8.33 21.19 31.25
N GLY A 168 -9.05 20.10 30.96
CA GLY A 168 -8.63 19.05 30.04
C GLY A 168 -9.48 18.99 28.79
N THR A 169 -10.61 18.28 28.88
CA THR A 169 -11.48 17.95 27.76
C THR A 169 -12.96 18.18 28.08
N ILE A 170 -13.69 18.69 27.09
CA ILE A 170 -15.14 18.54 26.97
C ILE A 170 -15.36 17.57 25.80
N ALA A 171 -16.07 16.48 26.03
CA ALA A 171 -16.30 15.46 25.00
C ALA A 171 -17.78 15.10 24.89
N THR A 172 -18.29 14.96 23.68
CA THR A 172 -19.67 14.52 23.43
C THR A 172 -19.69 13.39 22.41
N ALA A 173 -20.46 12.33 22.67
CA ALA A 173 -20.79 11.31 21.68
C ALA A 173 -22.30 11.21 21.47
N THR A 174 -22.79 11.34 20.24
CA THR A 174 -24.19 11.07 19.89
C THR A 174 -24.36 10.71 18.41
N ASP A 175 -25.21 9.72 18.13
CA ASP A 175 -25.63 9.35 16.76
C ASP A 175 -27.01 9.96 16.41
N ASN A 176 -27.41 10.98 17.18
CA ASN A 176 -28.70 11.65 17.08
C ASN A 176 -28.46 13.17 17.10
N ARG A 177 -29.54 13.95 17.22
CA ARG A 177 -29.51 15.41 17.22
C ARG A 177 -28.55 15.96 18.30
N PHE A 178 -27.63 16.82 17.87
CA PHE A 178 -26.79 17.64 18.74
C PHE A 178 -27.16 19.12 18.61
N VAL A 179 -27.39 19.81 19.73
CA VAL A 179 -27.73 21.25 19.76
C VAL A 179 -26.83 21.99 20.75
N LEU A 180 -26.22 23.09 20.30
CA LEU A 180 -25.51 24.05 21.14
C LEU A 180 -26.21 25.43 21.05
N GLY A 181 -26.84 25.83 22.15
CA GLY A 181 -27.58 27.09 22.26
C GLY A 181 -26.69 28.33 22.30
N ASP A 182 -27.26 29.48 21.94
CA ASP A 182 -26.51 30.74 21.80
C ASP A 182 -26.01 31.31 23.13
N ALA A 183 -26.67 30.97 24.23
CA ALA A 183 -26.30 31.39 25.58
C ALA A 183 -25.36 30.41 26.30
N VAL A 184 -24.66 29.54 25.56
CA VAL A 184 -23.65 28.62 26.11
C VAL A 184 -22.26 29.28 26.11
N ARG A 185 -21.56 29.18 27.23
CA ARG A 185 -20.14 29.56 27.39
C ARG A 185 -19.37 28.34 27.82
N TYR A 186 -18.17 28.16 27.28
CA TYR A 186 -17.31 27.06 27.70
C TYR A 186 -15.83 27.40 27.59
N GLY A 187 -14.98 26.65 28.29
CA GLY A 187 -13.53 26.78 28.23
C GLY A 187 -12.85 25.46 28.57
N THR A 188 -11.96 25.00 27.68
CA THR A 188 -11.28 23.70 27.75
C THR A 188 -10.09 23.69 26.80
N ARG A 189 -9.06 22.89 27.07
CA ARG A 189 -7.92 22.69 26.13
C ARG A 189 -8.32 21.84 24.93
N ASN A 190 -9.19 20.84 25.15
CA ASN A 190 -9.62 19.91 24.13
C ASN A 190 -11.15 19.90 24.04
N LEU A 191 -11.68 19.99 22.83
CA LEU A 191 -13.09 19.73 22.54
C LEU A 191 -13.18 18.54 21.59
N ALA A 192 -13.93 17.50 21.97
CA ALA A 192 -14.12 16.30 21.16
C ALA A 192 -15.60 16.08 20.87
N LEU A 193 -15.98 16.07 19.60
CA LEU A 193 -17.34 15.80 19.13
C LEU A 193 -17.31 14.51 18.30
N ALA A 194 -17.97 13.47 18.77
CA ALA A 194 -18.02 12.17 18.13
C ALA A 194 -19.47 11.84 17.69
N VAL A 195 -19.70 11.70 16.40
CA VAL A 195 -21.04 11.54 15.82
C VAL A 195 -21.10 10.47 14.73
N GLY A 196 -22.30 10.10 14.28
CA GLY A 196 -22.49 9.20 13.13
C GLY A 196 -21.97 9.79 11.83
N GLY A 197 -22.42 10.99 11.50
CA GLY A 197 -21.98 11.77 10.35
C GLY A 197 -22.02 13.28 10.65
N ILE A 198 -21.27 14.07 9.88
CA ILE A 198 -21.27 15.53 9.97
C ILE A 198 -21.69 16.11 8.62
N ASN A 199 -22.73 16.94 8.61
CA ASN A 199 -23.24 17.61 7.43
C ASN A 199 -22.85 19.10 7.47
N VAL A 200 -21.92 19.50 6.61
CA VAL A 200 -21.34 20.84 6.52
C VAL A 200 -21.96 21.62 5.38
N GLY A 201 -22.64 22.74 5.66
CA GLY A 201 -23.27 23.55 4.62
C GLY A 201 -23.97 24.78 5.17
N SER A 202 -24.43 25.66 4.28
CA SER A 202 -25.31 26.77 4.68
C SER A 202 -26.66 26.26 5.21
N ALA A 203 -27.40 27.09 5.94
CA ALA A 203 -28.72 26.72 6.44
C ALA A 203 -29.67 26.37 5.29
N GLU A 204 -29.55 27.07 4.17
CA GLU A 204 -30.34 26.87 2.95
C GLU A 204 -30.00 25.53 2.28
N ALA A 205 -28.70 25.22 2.11
CA ALA A 205 -28.27 23.98 1.47
C ALA A 205 -28.69 22.73 2.27
N ILE A 206 -28.62 22.81 3.60
CA ILE A 206 -29.06 21.72 4.49
C ILE A 206 -30.59 21.57 4.47
N ALA A 207 -31.34 22.68 4.44
CA ALA A 207 -32.80 22.63 4.34
C ALA A 207 -33.28 22.04 3.00
N ASP A 208 -32.60 22.38 1.92
CA ASP A 208 -32.85 21.85 0.57
C ASP A 208 -32.55 20.34 0.48
N ALA A 209 -31.40 19.89 0.99
CA ALA A 209 -31.09 18.46 1.10
C ALA A 209 -32.10 17.69 1.96
N THR A 210 -32.59 18.31 3.05
CA THR A 210 -33.65 17.74 3.88
C THR A 210 -34.96 17.61 3.11
N ALA A 211 -35.34 18.63 2.34
CA ALA A 211 -36.57 18.63 1.54
C ALA A 211 -36.54 17.57 0.43
N ARG A 212 -35.36 17.29 -0.14
CA ARG A 212 -35.14 16.19 -1.10
C ARG A 212 -35.03 14.81 -0.46
N GLY A 213 -34.89 14.72 0.86
CA GLY A 213 -34.65 13.45 1.56
C GLY A 213 -33.25 12.85 1.32
N THR A 214 -32.28 13.66 0.93
CA THR A 214 -30.89 13.23 0.65
C THR A 214 -29.90 13.60 1.75
N LEU A 215 -30.36 14.20 2.85
CA LEU A 215 -29.56 14.48 4.04
C LEU A 215 -29.45 13.21 4.91
N PRO A 216 -28.28 12.58 5.04
CA PRO A 216 -28.08 11.44 5.94
C PRO A 216 -28.11 11.91 7.40
N ALA A 217 -28.34 10.95 8.32
CA ALA A 217 -28.34 11.25 9.75
C ALA A 217 -26.99 11.80 10.22
N GLY A 218 -27.01 12.86 11.04
CA GLY A 218 -25.77 13.46 11.53
C GLY A 218 -25.94 14.85 12.12
N MET A 219 -24.84 15.40 12.63
CA MET A 219 -24.75 16.77 13.14
C MET A 219 -24.61 17.76 11.98
N THR A 220 -25.36 18.86 12.00
CA THR A 220 -25.12 19.99 11.08
C THR A 220 -24.01 20.91 11.60
N LEU A 221 -23.10 21.32 10.73
CA LEU A 221 -21.99 22.22 11.03
C LEU A 221 -21.89 23.33 9.97
N ASN A 222 -21.57 24.54 10.40
CA ASN A 222 -21.26 25.68 9.53
C ASN A 222 -20.25 26.60 10.22
N GLN A 223 -19.81 27.68 9.55
CA GLN A 223 -18.83 28.60 10.11
C GLN A 223 -19.32 29.29 11.40
N ASP A 224 -20.61 29.60 11.53
CA ASP A 224 -21.14 30.26 12.73
C ASP A 224 -21.12 29.32 13.94
N VAL A 225 -21.47 28.04 13.72
CA VAL A 225 -21.33 26.99 14.74
C VAL A 225 -19.85 26.82 15.10
N LEU A 226 -18.96 26.68 14.12
CA LEU A 226 -17.52 26.55 14.37
C LEU A 226 -16.96 27.78 15.12
N SER A 227 -17.33 28.99 14.73
CA SER A 227 -16.87 30.23 15.40
C SER A 227 -17.31 30.27 16.86
N ARG A 228 -18.55 29.84 17.15
CA ARG A 228 -19.02 29.64 18.53
C ARG A 228 -18.21 28.58 19.26
N LEU A 229 -17.75 27.54 18.57
CA LEU A 229 -16.85 26.56 19.13
C LEU A 229 -15.40 27.08 19.35
N LEU A 230 -15.00 28.16 18.69
CA LEU A 230 -13.65 28.70 18.82
C LEU A 230 -13.54 29.83 19.85
N LEU A 231 -14.65 30.54 20.11
CA LEU A 231 -14.67 31.72 20.98
C LEU A 231 -14.15 31.45 22.40
N GLY A 232 -14.47 30.28 22.97
CA GLY A 232 -14.19 29.96 24.37
C GLY A 232 -14.73 31.01 25.36
N ASP A 233 -14.30 30.91 26.62
CA ASP A 233 -14.62 31.87 27.67
C ASP A 233 -13.42 32.07 28.58
N THR A 234 -12.75 33.21 28.42
CA THR A 234 -11.56 33.59 29.20
C THR A 234 -11.89 34.32 30.50
N SER A 235 -13.18 34.62 30.76
CA SER A 235 -13.60 35.46 31.89
C SER A 235 -13.41 34.81 33.27
N VAL A 236 -13.31 33.47 33.30
CA VAL A 236 -13.25 32.66 34.53
C VAL A 236 -11.91 31.93 34.71
N GLY A 237 -10.87 32.29 33.93
CA GLY A 237 -9.56 31.65 33.98
C GLY A 237 -9.50 30.24 33.37
N ALA A 238 -10.53 29.85 32.59
CA ALA A 238 -10.52 28.60 31.83
C ALA A 238 -9.44 28.64 30.73
N PRO A 239 -8.81 27.49 30.39
CA PRO A 239 -7.81 27.45 29.33
C PRO A 239 -8.43 27.74 27.96
N ALA A 240 -7.62 28.31 27.07
CA ALA A 240 -7.96 28.47 25.67
C ALA A 240 -8.01 27.11 24.96
N LEU A 241 -8.83 27.01 23.91
CA LEU A 241 -8.94 25.81 23.11
C LEU A 241 -7.65 25.58 22.31
N GLU A 242 -7.06 24.40 22.46
CA GLU A 242 -5.83 24.01 21.76
C GLU A 242 -6.14 23.03 20.63
N ALA A 243 -7.07 22.08 20.85
CA ALA A 243 -7.44 21.07 19.87
C ALA A 243 -8.95 20.88 19.77
N LEU A 244 -9.45 20.80 18.52
CA LEU A 244 -10.81 20.38 18.20
C LEU A 244 -10.75 19.04 17.47
N SER A 245 -11.40 18.01 18.03
CA SER A 245 -11.56 16.70 17.38
C SER A 245 -13.00 16.52 16.92
N LEU A 246 -13.18 16.34 15.62
CA LEU A 246 -14.45 15.99 14.98
C LEU A 246 -14.33 14.55 14.47
N THR A 247 -14.99 13.63 15.15
CA THR A 247 -14.99 12.20 14.79
C THR A 247 -16.34 11.84 14.20
N ALA A 248 -16.35 11.33 12.97
CA ALA A 248 -17.54 10.85 12.27
C ALA A 248 -17.37 9.37 11.96
N ARG A 249 -18.36 8.54 12.33
CA ARG A 249 -18.34 7.10 12.03
C ARG A 249 -18.35 6.84 10.52
N GLU A 250 -19.17 7.58 9.78
CA GLU A 250 -19.50 7.30 8.38
C GLU A 250 -18.79 8.25 7.40
N SER A 251 -19.03 9.56 7.55
CA SER A 251 -18.47 10.57 6.67
C SER A 251 -18.64 12.00 7.21
N VAL A 252 -17.86 12.93 6.64
CA VAL A 252 -18.11 14.38 6.70
C VAL A 252 -18.58 14.82 5.31
N ASN A 253 -19.79 15.37 5.22
CA ASN A 253 -20.48 15.67 3.97
C ASN A 253 -20.51 17.19 3.76
N PHE A 254 -19.97 17.69 2.66
CA PHE A 254 -19.97 19.10 2.29
C PHE A 254 -21.05 19.40 1.24
N TYR A 255 -21.85 20.43 1.50
CA TYR A 255 -22.97 20.85 0.66
C TYR A 255 -22.73 22.27 0.11
N GLY A 256 -22.49 22.36 -1.20
CA GLY A 256 -22.26 23.62 -1.91
C GLY A 256 -21.03 24.37 -1.43
N ASP A 257 -21.06 25.69 -1.60
CA ASP A 257 -20.02 26.60 -1.12
C ASP A 257 -20.05 26.75 0.40
N VAL A 258 -19.00 26.29 1.07
CA VAL A 258 -18.87 26.42 2.53
C VAL A 258 -17.42 26.47 2.96
N SER A 259 -17.13 27.30 3.97
CA SER A 259 -15.80 27.44 4.54
C SER A 259 -15.83 27.17 6.03
N LEU A 260 -14.88 26.36 6.51
CA LEU A 260 -14.60 26.10 7.92
C LEU A 260 -13.21 26.63 8.24
N SER A 261 -13.14 27.84 8.79
CA SER A 261 -11.92 28.51 9.21
C SER A 261 -11.77 28.52 10.71
N THR A 262 -10.58 28.14 11.16
CA THR A 262 -10.12 28.26 12.55
C THR A 262 -9.29 29.52 12.78
N TYR A 263 -9.06 30.32 11.74
CA TYR A 263 -8.35 31.59 11.84
C TYR A 263 -9.29 32.70 12.27
N ASP A 264 -8.83 33.48 13.24
CA ASP A 264 -9.49 34.72 13.63
C ASP A 264 -9.24 35.79 12.56
N ALA A 265 -10.34 36.35 12.02
CA ALA A 265 -10.29 37.29 10.90
C ALA A 265 -9.62 38.63 11.23
N VAL A 266 -9.46 38.97 12.50
CA VAL A 266 -8.86 40.24 12.95
C VAL A 266 -7.36 40.09 13.19
N THR A 267 -6.96 39.01 13.85
CA THR A 267 -5.57 38.75 14.26
C THR A 267 -4.77 37.96 13.23
N GLY A 268 -5.45 37.26 12.30
CA GLY A 268 -4.81 36.40 11.32
C GLY A 268 -4.08 35.19 11.93
N LYS A 269 -4.41 34.82 13.17
CA LYS A 269 -3.85 33.65 13.85
C LYS A 269 -4.91 32.56 13.98
N SER A 270 -4.48 31.30 13.89
CA SER A 270 -5.37 30.19 14.20
C SER A 270 -5.72 30.20 15.69
N ALA A 271 -7.01 30.05 15.98
CA ALA A 271 -7.53 29.82 17.32
C ALA A 271 -7.23 28.40 17.82
N LEU A 272 -6.80 27.49 16.94
CA LEU A 272 -6.44 26.11 17.27
C LEU A 272 -4.99 25.84 16.93
N GLN A 273 -4.36 24.97 17.72
CA GLN A 273 -3.09 24.37 17.32
C GLN A 273 -3.33 23.24 16.32
N GLN A 274 -4.41 22.47 16.49
CA GLN A 274 -4.75 21.36 15.61
C GLN A 274 -6.26 21.11 15.50
N LEU A 275 -6.70 20.82 14.28
CA LEU A 275 -8.01 20.26 13.96
C LEU A 275 -7.84 18.77 13.61
N VAL A 276 -8.45 17.89 14.40
CA VAL A 276 -8.43 16.44 14.16
C VAL A 276 -9.75 16.04 13.52
N LEU A 277 -9.68 15.45 12.32
CA LEU A 277 -10.81 14.84 11.62
C LEU A 277 -10.68 13.32 11.68
N GLY A 278 -11.45 12.70 12.56
CA GLY A 278 -11.58 11.25 12.68
C GLY A 278 -12.73 10.73 11.85
N THR A 279 -12.57 10.71 10.52
CA THR A 279 -13.59 10.23 9.59
C THR A 279 -12.97 9.34 8.52
N PRO A 280 -13.62 8.23 8.12
CA PRO A 280 -13.13 7.43 6.99
C PRO A 280 -13.38 8.10 5.64
N ALA A 281 -14.30 9.07 5.55
CA ALA A 281 -14.60 9.75 4.31
C ALA A 281 -14.96 11.23 4.44
N ILE A 282 -14.66 11.99 3.39
CA ILE A 282 -15.19 13.32 3.10
C ILE A 282 -15.95 13.25 1.78
N TYR A 283 -17.22 13.64 1.78
CA TYR A 283 -18.09 13.58 0.62
C TYR A 283 -18.51 14.98 0.17
N GLY A 284 -18.45 15.24 -1.13
CA GLY A 284 -18.88 16.48 -1.76
C GLY A 284 -20.24 16.34 -2.42
N TYR A 285 -21.06 17.38 -2.30
CA TYR A 285 -22.26 17.59 -3.08
C TYR A 285 -22.36 19.08 -3.45
N GLY A 286 -22.20 19.39 -4.73
CA GLY A 286 -22.23 20.75 -5.25
C GLY A 286 -21.93 20.76 -6.75
N ASP A 287 -22.29 21.86 -7.40
CA ASP A 287 -22.01 22.08 -8.82
C ASP A 287 -20.49 22.25 -9.06
N ALA A 288 -20.08 22.29 -10.33
CA ALA A 288 -18.67 22.36 -10.73
C ALA A 288 -17.90 23.56 -10.14
N ASP A 289 -18.59 24.68 -9.88
CA ASP A 289 -18.01 25.90 -9.33
C ASP A 289 -17.99 25.92 -7.78
N ALA A 290 -18.63 24.95 -7.12
CA ALA A 290 -18.75 24.94 -5.67
C ALA A 290 -17.42 24.62 -4.97
N VAL A 291 -17.11 25.33 -3.89
CA VAL A 291 -15.88 25.16 -3.11
C VAL A 291 -16.18 24.87 -1.64
N ALA A 292 -15.80 23.67 -1.21
CA ALA A 292 -15.72 23.27 0.19
C ALA A 292 -14.32 23.57 0.74
N ARG A 293 -14.19 24.48 1.71
CA ARG A 293 -12.88 24.88 2.26
C ARG A 293 -12.71 24.55 3.74
N ILE A 294 -11.54 24.04 4.12
CA ILE A 294 -11.06 23.91 5.50
C ILE A 294 -9.80 24.76 5.65
N HIS A 295 -9.77 25.70 6.60
CA HIS A 295 -8.61 26.55 6.87
C HIS A 295 -8.15 26.46 8.33
N THR A 296 -6.96 25.89 8.58
CA THR A 296 -6.46 25.65 9.95
C THR A 296 -4.94 25.69 10.06
N ASP A 297 -4.37 25.72 11.26
CA ASP A 297 -2.91 25.65 11.42
C ASP A 297 -2.41 24.23 11.10
N THR A 298 -2.92 23.23 11.81
CA THR A 298 -2.56 21.83 11.57
C THR A 298 -3.83 21.00 11.37
N LEU A 299 -3.95 20.36 10.20
CA LEU A 299 -5.00 19.38 9.95
C LEU A 299 -4.45 17.97 10.20
N ILE A 300 -5.11 17.21 11.07
CA ILE A 300 -4.83 15.79 11.26
C ILE A 300 -6.05 15.02 10.76
N TRP A 301 -5.93 14.33 9.62
CA TRP A 301 -6.97 13.43 9.16
C TRP A 301 -6.62 12.01 9.58
N SER A 302 -7.25 11.51 10.65
CA SER A 302 -6.89 10.20 11.20
C SER A 302 -7.48 9.00 10.48
N GLY A 303 -8.47 9.21 9.62
CA GLY A 303 -9.27 8.12 9.09
C GLY A 303 -10.20 7.54 10.15
N ALA A 304 -10.77 6.37 9.86
CA ALA A 304 -11.39 5.52 10.86
C ALA A 304 -11.18 4.03 10.51
N LEU A 305 -11.22 3.19 11.54
CA LEU A 305 -11.20 1.73 11.36
C LEU A 305 -12.51 1.20 10.75
N ALA A 306 -13.60 1.95 10.94
CA ALA A 306 -14.85 1.68 10.27
C ALA A 306 -14.72 2.14 8.81
N PRO A 307 -15.23 1.35 7.85
CA PRO A 307 -15.22 1.75 6.45
C PRO A 307 -16.10 2.99 6.22
N ALA A 308 -15.83 3.70 5.12
CA ALA A 308 -16.64 4.83 4.68
C ALA A 308 -18.14 4.49 4.55
N GLY A 309 -18.99 5.45 4.91
CA GLY A 309 -20.44 5.36 4.76
C GLY A 309 -20.89 5.16 3.31
N SER A 310 -22.06 4.57 3.09
CA SER A 310 -22.59 4.39 1.74
C SER A 310 -22.95 5.72 1.07
N ILE A 311 -22.85 5.76 -0.26
CA ILE A 311 -23.16 6.96 -1.06
C ILE A 311 -24.67 7.14 -1.15
N VAL A 312 -25.13 8.37 -0.94
CA VAL A 312 -26.54 8.77 -1.11
C VAL A 312 -26.76 9.14 -2.57
N ALA A 313 -27.79 8.58 -3.21
CA ALA A 313 -28.14 8.96 -4.57
C ALA A 313 -28.53 10.45 -4.62
N ASP A 314 -28.01 11.19 -5.59
CA ASP A 314 -28.20 12.64 -5.74
C ASP A 314 -27.90 13.44 -4.45
N GLY A 315 -26.88 13.00 -3.70
CA GLY A 315 -26.48 13.55 -2.41
C GLY A 315 -24.96 13.53 -2.19
N PRO A 316 -24.49 13.57 -0.93
CA PRO A 316 -23.06 13.53 -0.63
C PRO A 316 -22.33 12.38 -1.32
N GLY A 317 -21.26 12.72 -2.04
CA GLY A 317 -20.44 11.79 -2.81
C GLY A 317 -20.80 11.75 -4.30
N THR A 318 -21.76 12.57 -4.74
CA THR A 318 -22.15 12.71 -6.15
C THR A 318 -21.96 14.14 -6.68
N GLY A 319 -21.17 14.98 -5.99
CA GLY A 319 -20.86 16.34 -6.43
C GLY A 319 -19.76 16.42 -7.49
N HIS A 320 -19.56 17.64 -8.00
CA HIS A 320 -18.56 17.99 -9.02
C HIS A 320 -17.65 19.17 -8.61
N GLY A 321 -17.79 19.66 -7.38
CA GLY A 321 -17.08 20.83 -6.89
C GLY A 321 -15.62 20.54 -6.48
N GLN A 322 -15.07 21.44 -5.67
CA GLN A 322 -13.68 21.40 -5.21
C GLN A 322 -13.61 21.26 -3.68
N LEU A 323 -12.69 20.44 -3.19
CA LEU A 323 -12.28 20.43 -1.77
C LEU A 323 -10.95 21.17 -1.63
N VAL A 324 -10.90 22.22 -0.82
CA VAL A 324 -9.69 23.00 -0.55
C VAL A 324 -9.33 22.92 0.93
N VAL A 325 -8.12 22.45 1.23
CA VAL A 325 -7.56 22.41 2.58
C VAL A 325 -6.35 23.33 2.62
N ASP A 326 -6.45 24.40 3.42
CA ASP A 326 -5.37 25.37 3.63
C ASP A 326 -4.82 25.23 5.06
N ALA A 327 -3.62 24.66 5.19
CA ALA A 327 -2.95 24.45 6.47
C ALA A 327 -1.45 24.78 6.49
N ARG A 328 -0.84 24.87 7.69
CA ARG A 328 0.61 24.77 7.85
C ARG A 328 1.07 23.34 7.66
N ASP A 329 0.51 22.43 8.47
CA ASP A 329 0.84 21.01 8.42
C ASP A 329 -0.42 20.19 8.13
N ILE A 330 -0.31 19.26 7.18
CA ILE A 330 -1.35 18.24 6.91
C ILE A 330 -0.77 16.88 7.30
N VAL A 331 -1.45 16.18 8.21
CA VAL A 331 -1.02 14.89 8.76
C VAL A 331 -2.06 13.83 8.45
N PHE A 332 -1.69 12.82 7.67
CA PHE A 332 -2.47 11.59 7.50
C PHE A 332 -2.09 10.58 8.57
N GLY A 333 -2.95 10.45 9.58
CA GLY A 333 -2.77 9.46 10.63
C GLY A 333 -3.16 9.98 11.99
N TYR A 334 -2.57 9.42 13.02
CA TYR A 334 -2.96 9.66 14.40
C TYR A 334 -2.42 11.00 14.92
N GLY A 335 -3.24 11.66 15.72
CA GLY A 335 -2.82 12.84 16.46
C GLY A 335 -1.99 12.51 17.70
N PRO A 336 -1.33 13.50 18.32
CA PRO A 336 -0.52 13.29 19.52
C PRO A 336 -1.33 12.66 20.65
N ARG A 337 -0.70 11.76 21.43
CA ARG A 337 -1.30 11.13 22.63
C ARG A 337 -2.60 10.35 22.36
N THR A 338 -2.74 9.82 21.14
CA THR A 338 -3.75 8.81 20.80
C THR A 338 -3.11 7.42 20.76
N GLN A 339 -3.91 6.35 20.83
CA GLN A 339 -3.39 4.99 20.67
C GLN A 339 -3.47 4.59 19.20
N PRO A 340 -2.34 4.41 18.51
CA PRO A 340 -2.35 3.96 17.12
C PRO A 340 -2.67 2.46 17.04
N ASP A 341 -3.47 2.09 16.03
CA ASP A 341 -3.48 0.71 15.52
C ASP A 341 -2.28 0.52 14.59
N THR A 342 -1.39 -0.40 14.94
CA THR A 342 -0.17 -0.69 14.18
C THR A 342 -0.33 -1.84 13.18
N VAL A 343 -1.49 -2.52 13.19
CA VAL A 343 -1.75 -3.71 12.39
C VAL A 343 -2.62 -3.35 11.18
N ARG A 344 -3.75 -2.65 11.43
CA ARG A 344 -4.72 -2.29 10.39
C ARG A 344 -4.39 -0.94 9.74
N THR A 345 -4.77 -0.80 8.48
CA THR A 345 -4.67 0.47 7.73
C THR A 345 -5.79 1.42 8.15
N GLN A 346 -5.47 2.72 8.21
CA GLN A 346 -6.46 3.78 8.32
C GLN A 346 -6.74 4.35 6.93
N ASP A 347 -7.84 3.93 6.32
CA ASP A 347 -8.22 4.35 4.97
C ASP A 347 -9.04 5.64 4.99
N ARG A 348 -8.81 6.48 3.98
CA ARG A 348 -9.49 7.77 3.79
C ARG A 348 -10.01 7.87 2.37
N LEU A 349 -11.23 8.35 2.21
CA LEU A 349 -11.85 8.59 0.92
C LEU A 349 -12.31 10.05 0.81
N ALA A 350 -11.90 10.77 -0.23
CA ALA A 350 -12.58 11.97 -0.71
C ALA A 350 -13.35 11.60 -1.98
N LEU A 351 -14.67 11.80 -2.00
CA LEU A 351 -15.53 11.46 -3.14
C LEU A 351 -16.52 12.60 -3.45
N GLY A 352 -16.84 12.82 -4.72
CA GLY A 352 -17.77 13.88 -5.14
C GLY A 352 -17.09 15.24 -5.34
N PHE A 353 -15.81 15.22 -5.71
CA PHE A 353 -15.02 16.41 -6.03
C PHE A 353 -14.28 16.22 -7.35
N ALA A 354 -14.45 17.16 -8.29
CA ALA A 354 -13.66 17.18 -9.53
C ALA A 354 -12.18 17.49 -9.25
N GLY A 355 -11.89 18.21 -8.17
CA GLY A 355 -10.53 18.44 -7.70
C GLY A 355 -10.41 18.61 -6.19
N VAL A 356 -9.27 18.20 -5.65
CA VAL A 356 -8.90 18.31 -4.25
C VAL A 356 -7.57 19.05 -4.15
N HIS A 357 -7.56 20.18 -3.46
CA HIS A 357 -6.38 20.99 -3.18
C HIS A 357 -5.96 20.82 -1.72
N LEU A 358 -4.77 20.28 -1.50
CA LEU A 358 -4.15 20.12 -0.19
C LEU A 358 -2.95 21.06 -0.09
N ASN A 359 -3.21 22.27 0.41
CA ASN A 359 -2.24 23.35 0.54
C ASN A 359 -1.62 23.33 1.94
N ALA A 360 -0.37 22.86 2.04
CA ALA A 360 0.40 22.84 3.28
C ALA A 360 1.60 23.77 3.17
N SER A 361 1.59 24.90 3.89
CA SER A 361 2.71 25.86 3.87
C SER A 361 3.99 25.36 4.58
N GLY A 362 3.89 24.33 5.40
CA GLY A 362 5.00 23.68 6.12
C GLY A 362 5.33 22.30 5.57
N ARG A 363 4.42 21.32 5.72
CA ARG A 363 4.62 19.96 5.18
C ARG A 363 3.33 19.17 5.05
N VAL A 364 3.36 18.19 4.14
CA VAL A 364 2.45 17.04 4.17
C VAL A 364 3.20 15.86 4.76
N THR A 365 2.61 15.21 5.77
CA THR A 365 3.19 14.02 6.36
C THR A 365 2.16 12.97 6.73
N ALA A 366 2.64 11.76 7.05
CA ALA A 366 1.80 10.67 7.46
C ALA A 366 2.49 9.80 8.52
N ASN A 367 1.71 9.09 9.33
CA ASN A 367 2.22 8.18 10.34
C ASN A 367 1.47 6.84 10.33
N GLN A 368 2.15 5.78 10.81
CA GLN A 368 1.63 4.40 10.78
C GLN A 368 1.21 3.98 9.35
N LYS A 369 0.25 3.06 9.22
CA LYS A 369 -0.24 2.54 7.93
C LYS A 369 -1.55 3.23 7.55
N GLY A 370 -1.66 3.72 6.33
CA GLY A 370 -2.90 4.33 5.87
C GLY A 370 -2.97 4.55 4.36
N SER A 371 -4.15 4.95 3.91
CA SER A 371 -4.37 5.36 2.52
C SER A 371 -5.20 6.64 2.45
N LEU A 372 -5.08 7.35 1.32
CA LEU A 372 -5.97 8.42 0.88
C LEU A 372 -6.35 8.13 -0.57
N SER A 373 -7.65 7.99 -0.83
CA SER A 373 -8.22 7.83 -2.15
C SER A 373 -9.08 9.04 -2.50
N ILE A 374 -8.88 9.61 -3.69
CA ILE A 374 -9.61 10.78 -4.19
C ILE A 374 -10.26 10.41 -5.52
N PHE A 375 -11.57 10.58 -5.59
CA PHE A 375 -12.34 10.33 -6.80
C PHE A 375 -13.44 11.37 -6.96
N GLU A 376 -13.82 11.66 -8.21
CA GLU A 376 -15.00 12.48 -8.46
C GLU A 376 -16.26 11.62 -8.39
N THR A 377 -16.26 10.49 -9.10
CA THR A 377 -17.46 9.67 -9.28
C THR A 377 -17.27 8.24 -8.79
N GLN A 378 -18.38 7.64 -8.34
CA GLN A 378 -18.50 6.22 -8.07
C GLN A 378 -19.56 5.63 -9.01
N GLY A 379 -19.14 4.70 -9.87
CA GLY A 379 -20.00 3.94 -10.76
C GLY A 379 -20.51 2.64 -10.15
N ASP A 380 -20.88 1.71 -11.02
CA ASP A 380 -21.45 0.41 -10.62
C ASP A 380 -20.45 -0.49 -9.89
N TRP A 381 -20.99 -1.49 -9.19
CA TRP A 381 -20.22 -2.57 -8.61
C TRP A 381 -19.60 -3.45 -9.70
N ASN A 382 -18.27 -3.60 -9.69
CA ASN A 382 -17.55 -4.50 -10.57
C ASN A 382 -17.35 -5.84 -9.85
N ALA A 383 -17.97 -6.89 -10.38
CA ALA A 383 -17.94 -8.23 -9.78
C ALA A 383 -16.55 -8.88 -9.81
N ASP A 384 -15.76 -8.62 -10.86
CA ASP A 384 -14.43 -9.21 -11.05
C ASP A 384 -13.42 -8.66 -10.03
N THR A 385 -13.46 -7.34 -9.79
CA THR A 385 -12.60 -6.66 -8.81
C THR A 385 -13.21 -6.63 -7.41
N ARG A 386 -14.48 -7.06 -7.26
CA ARG A 386 -15.26 -7.01 -6.01
C ARG A 386 -15.19 -5.62 -5.36
N SER A 387 -15.34 -4.57 -6.17
CA SER A 387 -15.23 -3.17 -5.76
C SER A 387 -16.09 -2.26 -6.63
N TYR A 388 -16.39 -1.05 -6.15
CA TYR A 388 -17.05 -0.04 -6.99
C TYR A 388 -16.04 0.57 -7.97
N ALA A 389 -16.45 0.71 -9.24
CA ALA A 389 -15.69 1.48 -10.20
C ALA A 389 -15.63 2.96 -9.75
N ARG A 390 -14.45 3.56 -9.76
CA ARG A 390 -14.26 4.97 -9.40
C ARG A 390 -13.32 5.63 -10.40
N SER A 391 -13.63 6.87 -10.76
CA SER A 391 -12.88 7.65 -11.75
C SER A 391 -13.01 9.15 -11.49
N GLY A 392 -12.17 9.92 -12.18
CA GLY A 392 -12.11 11.38 -12.04
C GLY A 392 -11.55 11.83 -10.69
N GLY A 393 -11.52 13.14 -10.46
CA GLY A 393 -10.95 13.74 -9.25
C GLY A 393 -9.45 13.97 -9.39
N GLU A 394 -9.06 15.21 -9.62
CA GLU A 394 -7.66 15.64 -9.63
C GLU A 394 -7.17 15.94 -8.22
N LEU A 395 -5.88 15.71 -7.95
CA LEU A 395 -5.25 16.09 -6.69
C LEU A 395 -4.13 17.10 -6.94
N PHE A 396 -4.25 18.26 -6.31
CA PHE A 396 -3.20 19.26 -6.17
C PHE A 396 -2.66 19.23 -4.75
N LEU A 397 -1.46 18.70 -4.57
CA LEU A 397 -0.75 18.67 -3.30
C LEU A 397 0.33 19.75 -3.29
N ASN A 398 0.02 20.91 -2.70
CA ASN A 398 0.90 22.06 -2.67
C ASN A 398 1.65 22.09 -1.34
N THR A 399 2.91 21.66 -1.32
CA THR A 399 3.71 21.61 -0.09
C THR A 399 5.20 21.74 -0.35
N PRO A 400 5.97 22.48 0.49
CA PRO A 400 7.42 22.55 0.34
C PRO A 400 8.13 21.28 0.81
N LEU A 401 7.45 20.37 1.52
CA LEU A 401 8.03 19.11 1.99
C LEU A 401 6.96 18.01 2.08
N LEU A 402 7.21 16.90 1.39
CA LEU A 402 6.49 15.65 1.55
C LEU A 402 7.36 14.64 2.33
N THR A 403 6.86 14.11 3.44
CA THR A 403 7.64 13.20 4.31
C THR A 403 6.74 12.25 5.11
N GLY A 404 7.29 11.31 5.89
CA GLY A 404 6.53 10.40 6.73
C GLY A 404 7.21 10.19 8.08
N ALA A 405 6.47 9.69 9.07
CA ALA A 405 7.03 9.25 10.34
C ALA A 405 7.77 7.91 10.18
N ALA A 406 8.67 7.60 11.11
CA ALA A 406 9.50 6.41 11.07
C ALA A 406 8.67 5.13 10.90
N GLY A 407 9.01 4.33 9.89
CA GLY A 407 8.32 3.08 9.54
C GLY A 407 6.85 3.24 9.09
N SER A 408 6.40 4.46 8.79
CA SER A 408 5.05 4.69 8.23
C SER A 408 4.95 4.18 6.79
N VAL A 409 3.75 3.76 6.37
CA VAL A 409 3.46 3.30 5.01
C VAL A 409 2.17 3.94 4.54
N ASN A 410 2.24 4.81 3.54
CA ASN A 410 1.08 5.58 3.09
C ASN A 410 0.94 5.61 1.58
N THR A 411 -0.28 5.33 1.11
CA THR A 411 -0.63 5.36 -0.31
C THR A 411 -1.64 6.46 -0.58
N ILE A 412 -1.35 7.33 -1.55
CA ILE A 412 -2.25 8.36 -2.05
C ILE A 412 -2.62 8.01 -3.48
N THR A 413 -3.91 7.81 -3.74
CA THR A 413 -4.45 7.45 -5.05
C THR A 413 -5.47 8.49 -5.49
N THR A 414 -5.40 8.91 -6.75
CA THR A 414 -6.35 9.84 -7.35
C THR A 414 -6.86 9.27 -8.69
N GLY A 415 -8.12 9.53 -9.04
CA GLY A 415 -8.65 9.09 -10.33
C GLY A 415 -8.08 9.90 -11.50
N GLY A 416 -7.99 11.22 -11.38
CA GLY A 416 -7.45 12.13 -12.40
C GLY A 416 -5.94 12.39 -12.31
N ASN A 417 -5.50 13.58 -12.72
CA ASN A 417 -4.10 14.00 -12.63
C ASN A 417 -3.65 14.21 -11.17
N LEU A 418 -2.36 13.95 -10.91
CA LEU A 418 -1.72 14.18 -9.63
C LEU A 418 -0.59 15.20 -9.75
N HIS A 419 -0.77 16.38 -9.15
CA HIS A 419 0.22 17.44 -9.11
C HIS A 419 0.76 17.63 -7.70
N VAL A 420 2.04 17.36 -7.50
CA VAL A 420 2.73 17.61 -6.23
C VAL A 420 3.74 18.72 -6.45
N THR A 421 3.48 19.91 -5.93
CA THR A 421 4.29 21.11 -6.22
C THR A 421 4.66 21.85 -4.94
N GLY A 422 5.82 22.53 -4.91
CA GLY A 422 6.23 23.30 -3.76
C GLY A 422 7.45 24.18 -3.99
N ASN A 423 7.40 25.41 -3.48
CA ASN A 423 8.51 26.38 -3.60
C ASN A 423 9.57 26.24 -2.48
N GLY A 424 9.63 25.08 -1.83
CA GLY A 424 10.54 24.83 -0.72
C GLY A 424 11.91 24.37 -1.21
N ALA A 425 12.96 25.13 -0.92
CA ALA A 425 14.31 24.59 -1.02
C ALA A 425 14.49 23.52 0.08
N PRO A 426 15.14 22.38 -0.19
CA PRO A 426 15.43 21.38 0.84
C PRO A 426 16.31 22.02 1.93
N VAL A 427 15.73 22.31 3.09
CA VAL A 427 16.53 22.64 4.27
C VAL A 427 17.19 21.36 4.73
N ALA A 428 18.51 21.39 4.97
CA ALA A 428 19.23 20.24 5.50
C ALA A 428 18.61 19.82 6.85
N PRO A 429 17.96 18.66 6.94
CA PRO A 429 17.28 18.24 8.17
C PRO A 429 18.30 17.91 9.25
N ASP A 430 17.97 18.22 10.51
CA ASP A 430 18.77 17.78 11.64
C ASP A 430 18.64 16.26 11.88
N ASN A 431 19.53 15.71 12.73
CA ASN A 431 19.50 14.28 13.03
C ASN A 431 18.18 13.81 13.65
N ALA A 432 17.50 14.66 14.41
CA ALA A 432 16.24 14.32 15.05
C ALA A 432 15.12 14.15 14.01
N THR A 433 15.05 15.06 13.04
CA THR A 433 14.13 15.00 11.90
C THR A 433 14.39 13.77 11.04
N LEU A 434 15.66 13.47 10.78
CA LEU A 434 16.06 12.27 10.02
C LEU A 434 15.67 10.98 10.74
N ALA A 435 15.92 10.89 12.05
CA ALA A 435 15.53 9.73 12.85
C ALA A 435 14.01 9.57 12.91
N ALA A 436 13.27 10.69 13.00
CA ALA A 436 11.81 10.69 13.04
C ALA A 436 11.14 10.27 11.73
N ALA A 437 11.86 10.27 10.60
CA ALA A 437 11.37 9.88 9.27
C ALA A 437 11.98 8.59 8.72
N LEU A 438 12.82 7.91 9.51
CA LEU A 438 13.60 6.76 9.04
C LEU A 438 12.70 5.60 8.57
N GLY A 439 12.92 5.13 7.35
CA GLY A 439 12.21 3.99 6.79
C GLY A 439 10.73 4.25 6.45
N ALA A 440 10.32 5.52 6.30
CA ALA A 440 8.98 5.86 5.85
C ALA A 440 8.78 5.50 4.36
N GLU A 441 7.58 5.03 4.01
CA GLU A 441 7.19 4.69 2.64
C GLU A 441 6.00 5.55 2.19
N ILE A 442 6.13 6.17 1.01
CA ILE A 442 5.05 6.92 0.34
C ILE A 442 4.85 6.37 -1.07
N ALA A 443 3.61 6.05 -1.41
CA ALA A 443 3.19 5.72 -2.76
C ALA A 443 2.18 6.76 -3.28
N LEU A 444 2.42 7.27 -4.48
CA LEU A 444 1.57 8.21 -5.20
C LEU A 444 1.10 7.54 -6.50
N ASP A 445 -0.21 7.47 -6.74
CA ASP A 445 -0.78 6.78 -7.90
C ASP A 445 -1.90 7.60 -8.56
N SER A 446 -1.69 8.02 -9.81
CA SER A 446 -2.72 8.57 -10.69
C SER A 446 -3.29 7.44 -11.56
N ARG A 447 -4.56 7.11 -11.36
CA ARG A 447 -5.19 5.94 -12.00
C ARG A 447 -5.58 6.12 -13.44
N ASP A 448 -6.06 7.31 -13.81
CA ASP A 448 -6.54 7.61 -15.16
C ASP A 448 -5.81 8.83 -15.77
N GLY A 449 -4.81 9.40 -15.10
CA GLY A 449 -4.10 10.62 -15.51
C GLY A 449 -2.58 10.51 -15.47
N SER A 450 -1.93 11.68 -15.46
CA SER A 450 -0.48 11.86 -15.35
C SER A 450 -0.05 12.32 -13.95
N LEU A 451 1.23 12.14 -13.62
CA LEU A 451 1.83 12.56 -12.34
C LEU A 451 2.96 13.57 -12.57
N LEU A 452 2.86 14.73 -11.93
CA LEU A 452 3.93 15.73 -11.83
C LEU A 452 4.42 15.86 -10.39
N LEU A 453 5.72 15.67 -10.17
CA LEU A 453 6.39 15.92 -8.89
C LEU A 453 7.41 17.04 -9.03
N ASP A 454 7.23 18.11 -8.24
CA ASP A 454 8.01 19.34 -8.27
C ASP A 454 8.17 19.91 -6.84
N THR A 455 8.70 19.09 -5.91
CA THR A 455 8.94 19.49 -4.52
C THR A 455 10.01 18.62 -3.84
N ALA A 456 10.40 18.99 -2.61
CA ALA A 456 11.26 18.18 -1.77
C ALA A 456 10.53 16.97 -1.14
N VAL A 457 11.15 15.80 -1.22
CA VAL A 457 10.67 14.56 -0.59
C VAL A 457 11.76 14.02 0.33
N LEU A 458 11.46 13.86 1.62
CA LEU A 458 12.41 13.37 2.63
C LEU A 458 11.95 12.03 3.19
N LEU A 459 12.61 10.94 2.80
CA LEU A 459 12.31 9.56 3.20
C LEU A 459 13.61 8.76 3.45
N PRO A 460 14.43 9.13 4.45
CA PRO A 460 15.73 8.52 4.69
C PRO A 460 15.60 6.99 4.89
N SER A 461 16.34 6.21 4.10
CA SER A 461 16.25 4.73 4.10
C SER A 461 14.85 4.17 3.82
N GLY A 462 13.95 5.00 3.30
CA GLY A 462 12.55 4.70 3.03
C GLY A 462 12.30 4.28 1.59
N LYS A 463 11.04 4.40 1.15
CA LYS A 463 10.65 4.09 -0.24
C LYS A 463 9.71 5.15 -0.80
N LEU A 464 9.93 5.52 -2.06
CA LEU A 464 9.02 6.34 -2.84
C LEU A 464 8.53 5.57 -4.07
N ARG A 465 7.22 5.41 -4.21
CA ARG A 465 6.61 4.88 -5.45
C ARG A 465 5.80 5.97 -6.12
N LEU A 466 6.05 6.22 -7.40
CA LEU A 466 5.28 7.12 -8.25
C LEU A 466 4.68 6.29 -9.39
N ALA A 467 3.38 6.37 -9.59
CA ALA A 467 2.70 5.67 -10.66
C ALA A 467 1.67 6.57 -11.34
N ALA A 468 1.54 6.41 -12.66
CA ALA A 468 0.54 7.10 -13.46
C ALA A 468 0.06 6.22 -14.62
N GLN A 469 -1.16 6.44 -15.07
CA GLN A 469 -1.63 5.86 -16.32
C GLN A 469 -0.91 6.49 -17.52
N GLY A 470 -0.82 7.82 -17.53
CA GLY A 470 -0.03 8.59 -18.47
C GLY A 470 1.40 8.84 -17.96
N ASP A 471 1.94 10.01 -18.29
CA ASP A 471 3.33 10.35 -18.02
C ASP A 471 3.62 10.52 -16.52
N VAL A 472 4.85 10.20 -16.13
CA VAL A 472 5.40 10.59 -14.83
C VAL A 472 6.58 11.54 -15.03
N ARG A 473 6.48 12.77 -14.51
CA ARG A 473 7.52 13.79 -14.61
C ARG A 473 8.05 14.23 -13.25
N LEU A 474 9.36 14.14 -13.07
CA LEU A 474 10.12 14.82 -12.02
C LEU A 474 10.61 16.17 -12.57
N ALA A 475 9.98 17.25 -12.16
CA ALA A 475 10.37 18.60 -12.59
C ALA A 475 11.59 19.14 -11.81
N ASP A 476 12.10 20.30 -12.18
CA ASP A 476 13.33 20.87 -11.62
C ASP A 476 13.33 21.01 -10.08
N GLY A 477 12.17 21.23 -9.45
CA GLY A 477 12.01 21.30 -8.00
C GLY A 477 11.94 19.93 -7.29
N ALA A 478 11.96 18.81 -8.01
CA ALA A 478 11.97 17.46 -7.44
C ALA A 478 13.30 17.15 -6.74
N GLN A 479 13.32 17.27 -5.41
CA GLN A 479 14.51 17.04 -4.58
C GLN A 479 14.27 15.86 -3.63
N LEU A 480 14.59 14.65 -4.09
CA LEU A 480 14.29 13.39 -3.39
C LEU A 480 15.50 12.95 -2.56
N ASP A 481 15.35 12.87 -1.23
CA ASP A 481 16.38 12.41 -0.32
C ASP A 481 15.95 11.15 0.43
N LEU A 482 16.46 10.02 -0.05
CA LEU A 482 16.27 8.68 0.50
C LEU A 482 17.58 8.09 1.05
N ALA A 483 18.65 8.88 1.13
CA ALA A 483 19.98 8.39 1.44
C ALA A 483 20.08 7.78 2.85
N GLY A 484 21.03 6.86 3.02
CA GLY A 484 21.38 6.27 4.31
C GLY A 484 21.88 7.32 5.30
N ARG A 485 21.62 7.08 6.59
CA ARG A 485 21.89 8.03 7.68
C ARG A 485 22.82 7.44 8.72
N ARG A 486 23.72 8.29 9.21
CA ARG A 486 24.48 8.02 10.44
C ARG A 486 23.64 8.39 11.65
N ILE A 487 23.20 7.39 12.40
CA ILE A 487 22.40 7.54 13.61
C ILE A 487 23.33 7.39 14.81
N ALA A 488 23.42 8.45 15.61
CA ALA A 488 24.17 8.42 16.86
C ALA A 488 23.33 7.76 17.97
N PHE A 489 23.83 6.67 18.52
CA PHE A 489 23.43 6.13 19.82
C PHE A 489 24.39 6.67 20.89
N PHE A 490 24.14 6.36 22.16
CA PHE A 490 24.90 6.93 23.29
C PHE A 490 26.43 6.81 23.12
N ASP A 491 26.93 5.61 22.82
CA ASP A 491 28.36 5.28 22.72
C ASP A 491 28.80 4.77 21.33
N THR A 492 27.87 4.60 20.39
CA THR A 492 28.16 4.11 19.03
C THR A 492 27.35 4.84 17.97
N ALA A 493 27.86 4.91 16.74
CA ALA A 493 27.04 5.26 15.58
C ALA A 493 26.60 3.98 14.86
N LYS A 494 25.39 3.98 14.29
CA LYS A 494 24.97 3.00 13.28
C LYS A 494 24.66 3.73 11.98
N TYR A 495 24.79 3.01 10.87
CA TYR A 495 24.58 3.55 9.54
C TYR A 495 23.44 2.79 8.88
N SER A 496 22.41 3.49 8.42
CA SER A 496 21.33 2.88 7.64
C SER A 496 21.69 2.85 6.15
N TRP A 497 21.01 1.97 5.39
CA TRP A 497 21.19 1.83 3.94
C TRP A 497 20.43 2.93 3.16
N GLY A 498 20.74 3.10 1.88
CA GLY A 498 19.97 4.00 0.99
C GLY A 498 18.60 3.42 0.64
N GLY A 499 17.58 4.26 0.56
CA GLY A 499 16.19 3.86 0.23
C GLY A 499 15.94 3.65 -1.26
N ASP A 500 14.71 3.30 -1.62
CA ASP A 500 14.35 2.92 -2.99
C ASP A 500 13.36 3.89 -3.64
N VAL A 501 13.53 4.15 -4.94
CA VAL A 501 12.59 4.93 -5.76
C VAL A 501 12.09 4.06 -6.92
N LEU A 502 10.77 3.96 -7.07
CA LEU A 502 10.11 3.26 -8.16
C LEU A 502 9.21 4.23 -8.91
N ILE A 503 9.38 4.33 -10.23
CA ILE A 503 8.54 5.11 -11.12
C ILE A 503 7.91 4.18 -12.15
N ASP A 504 6.59 4.25 -12.30
CA ASP A 504 5.81 3.40 -13.21
C ASP A 504 4.85 4.25 -14.04
N SER A 505 5.13 4.40 -15.33
CA SER A 505 4.19 4.94 -16.32
C SER A 505 3.61 3.78 -17.12
N ARG A 506 2.29 3.61 -17.04
CA ARG A 506 1.61 2.45 -17.64
C ARG A 506 1.46 2.58 -19.15
N GLN A 507 1.25 3.79 -19.66
CA GLN A 507 1.01 4.08 -21.09
C GLN A 507 1.78 5.31 -21.61
N GLY A 508 2.60 5.97 -20.79
CA GLY A 508 3.30 7.21 -21.14
C GLY A 508 4.80 7.13 -20.92
N ASP A 509 5.41 8.32 -20.88
CA ASP A 509 6.85 8.51 -20.67
C ASP A 509 7.20 8.67 -19.18
N VAL A 510 8.49 8.44 -18.86
CA VAL A 510 9.09 8.91 -17.61
C VAL A 510 10.15 9.95 -17.92
N GLN A 511 9.98 11.15 -17.35
CA GLN A 511 10.86 12.30 -17.58
C GLN A 511 11.43 12.79 -16.24
N GLN A 512 12.73 12.98 -16.17
CA GLN A 512 13.42 13.66 -15.06
C GLN A 512 14.16 14.87 -15.62
N ASP A 513 13.69 16.07 -15.27
CA ASP A 513 14.29 17.32 -15.69
C ASP A 513 15.68 17.51 -15.08
N SER A 514 16.50 18.36 -15.70
CA SER A 514 17.91 18.53 -15.32
C SER A 514 18.15 19.09 -13.92
N GLY A 515 17.19 19.85 -13.35
CA GLY A 515 17.25 20.35 -11.99
C GLY A 515 16.85 19.32 -10.93
N ALA A 516 16.18 18.23 -11.32
CA ALA A 516 15.71 17.20 -10.42
C ALA A 516 16.88 16.38 -9.86
N LYS A 517 16.80 16.04 -8.57
CA LYS A 517 17.85 15.29 -7.86
C LYS A 517 17.26 14.15 -7.05
N ILE A 518 17.90 12.99 -7.14
CA ILE A 518 17.57 11.80 -6.36
C ILE A 518 18.81 11.36 -5.59
N SER A 519 18.69 11.19 -4.27
CA SER A 519 19.79 10.77 -3.41
C SER A 519 19.48 9.43 -2.74
N LEU A 520 20.22 8.40 -3.16
CA LEU A 520 20.17 7.02 -2.67
C LEU A 520 21.48 6.58 -1.99
N ALA A 521 22.42 7.52 -1.86
CA ALA A 521 23.75 7.26 -1.34
C ALA A 521 23.74 6.73 0.11
N ALA A 522 24.79 6.05 0.52
CA ALA A 522 24.95 5.56 1.89
C ALA A 522 26.41 5.63 2.34
N GLN A 523 26.62 5.75 3.65
CA GLN A 523 27.95 5.72 4.26
C GLN A 523 28.08 4.46 5.09
N ASN A 524 29.18 3.70 4.95
CA ASN A 524 29.41 2.44 5.68
C ASN A 524 28.19 1.49 5.62
N ASN A 525 27.48 1.52 4.48
CA ASN A 525 26.33 0.66 4.20
C ASN A 525 26.04 0.69 2.69
N ARG A 526 25.15 -0.19 2.22
CA ARG A 526 24.70 -0.24 0.83
C ARG A 526 23.86 0.98 0.45
N ALA A 527 24.09 1.52 -0.74
CA ALA A 527 23.21 2.51 -1.36
C ALA A 527 21.90 1.85 -1.84
N GLY A 528 20.96 2.69 -2.26
CA GLY A 528 19.61 2.28 -2.66
C GLY A 528 19.43 1.99 -4.15
N THR A 529 18.18 1.75 -4.54
CA THR A 529 17.78 1.37 -5.91
C THR A 529 16.87 2.42 -6.55
N PHE A 530 17.09 2.70 -7.84
CA PHE A 530 16.16 3.47 -8.67
C PHE A 530 15.61 2.59 -9.79
N THR A 531 14.29 2.50 -9.89
CA THR A 531 13.60 1.74 -10.94
C THR A 531 12.66 2.68 -11.69
N ALA A 532 12.69 2.62 -13.03
CA ALA A 532 11.75 3.35 -13.88
C ALA A 532 11.22 2.47 -15.01
N HIS A 533 9.91 2.32 -15.08
CA HIS A 533 9.19 1.57 -16.09
C HIS A 533 8.30 2.50 -16.92
N ALA A 534 8.47 2.46 -18.24
CA ALA A 534 7.67 3.15 -19.25
C ALA A 534 7.49 2.18 -20.44
N ALA A 535 6.89 1.01 -20.21
CA ALA A 535 6.90 -0.09 -21.19
C ALA A 535 6.25 0.29 -22.55
N ALA A 536 5.38 1.30 -22.56
CA ALA A 536 4.76 1.85 -23.78
C ALA A 536 5.36 3.19 -24.24
N GLY A 537 6.32 3.75 -23.49
CA GLY A 537 6.90 5.08 -23.73
C GLY A 537 8.42 5.09 -23.59
N THR A 538 8.99 6.29 -23.46
CA THR A 538 10.43 6.54 -23.41
C THR A 538 10.87 6.97 -22.02
N LEU A 539 12.16 6.73 -21.73
CA LEU A 539 12.82 7.20 -20.52
C LEU A 539 13.77 8.35 -20.87
N ASP A 540 13.55 9.53 -20.27
CA ASP A 540 14.45 10.68 -20.36
C ASP A 540 14.89 11.12 -18.97
N LEU A 541 16.14 10.82 -18.60
CA LEU A 541 16.68 11.05 -17.26
C LEU A 541 17.83 12.06 -17.29
N ALA A 542 17.50 13.35 -17.32
CA ALA A 542 18.48 14.44 -17.44
C ALA A 542 19.05 14.93 -16.09
N GLY A 543 18.39 14.61 -14.97
CA GLY A 543 18.76 15.05 -13.62
C GLY A 543 19.94 14.30 -12.98
N GLN A 544 20.11 14.47 -11.67
CA GLN A 544 21.16 13.83 -10.86
C GLN A 544 20.64 12.62 -10.08
N LEU A 545 21.44 11.55 -10.00
CA LEU A 545 21.13 10.33 -9.24
C LEU A 545 22.31 9.91 -8.36
N LEU A 546 22.38 10.42 -7.14
CA LEU A 546 23.47 10.14 -6.20
C LEU A 546 23.34 8.73 -5.60
N GLY A 547 24.19 7.81 -6.03
CA GLY A 547 24.15 6.39 -5.62
C GLY A 547 25.41 5.91 -4.91
N SER A 548 26.33 6.78 -4.50
CA SER A 548 27.59 6.33 -3.91
C SER A 548 27.42 5.59 -2.58
N SER A 549 28.24 4.56 -2.36
CA SER A 549 28.43 3.88 -1.08
C SER A 549 29.85 4.09 -0.55
N SER A 550 30.08 3.81 0.73
CA SER A 550 31.42 3.79 1.31
C SER A 550 31.58 2.68 2.35
N GLY A 551 32.82 2.38 2.71
CA GLY A 551 33.16 1.41 3.74
C GLY A 551 33.12 -0.04 3.26
N HIS A 552 33.55 -0.92 4.14
CA HIS A 552 33.65 -2.37 3.92
C HIS A 552 32.88 -3.12 5.00
N TYR A 553 32.51 -4.36 4.69
CA TYR A 553 31.97 -5.31 5.67
C TYR A 553 32.69 -6.65 5.56
N ASP A 554 32.77 -7.35 6.69
CA ASP A 554 33.31 -8.71 6.76
C ASP A 554 32.35 -9.70 6.08
N ALA A 555 32.76 -10.20 4.92
CA ALA A 555 32.04 -11.23 4.18
C ALA A 555 32.68 -12.62 4.39
N GLY A 556 32.77 -13.06 5.64
CA GLY A 556 33.23 -14.40 6.00
C GLY A 556 34.76 -14.54 6.03
N GLY A 557 35.45 -13.55 6.60
CA GLY A 557 36.91 -13.45 6.70
C GLY A 557 37.57 -12.59 5.63
N THR A 558 36.79 -11.99 4.72
CA THR A 558 37.29 -11.06 3.68
C THR A 558 36.47 -9.78 3.72
N GLU A 559 37.14 -8.65 3.96
CA GLU A 559 36.53 -7.32 3.85
C GLU A 559 36.20 -7.02 2.38
N VAL A 560 34.97 -6.60 2.11
CA VAL A 560 34.50 -6.23 0.78
C VAL A 560 33.69 -4.94 0.85
N PRO A 561 33.68 -4.10 -0.20
CA PRO A 561 32.98 -2.83 -0.16
C PRO A 561 31.47 -3.04 -0.08
N TYR A 562 30.77 -2.13 0.59
CA TYR A 562 29.32 -2.06 0.48
C TYR A 562 28.88 -1.72 -0.95
N SER A 563 27.79 -2.32 -1.42
CA SER A 563 27.30 -2.10 -2.78
C SER A 563 26.88 -0.64 -3.02
N ALA A 564 27.40 -0.06 -4.09
CA ALA A 564 26.93 1.21 -4.63
C ALA A 564 25.51 1.08 -5.21
N GLY A 565 24.96 2.20 -5.65
CA GLY A 565 23.57 2.33 -6.10
C GLY A 565 23.30 1.52 -7.36
N ARG A 566 22.04 1.15 -7.54
CA ARG A 566 21.58 0.33 -8.65
C ARG A 566 20.46 1.02 -9.43
N ILE A 567 20.41 0.81 -10.73
CA ILE A 567 19.27 1.20 -11.57
C ILE A 567 18.67 0.00 -12.31
N ASP A 568 17.35 0.05 -12.51
CA ASP A 568 16.62 -0.83 -13.40
C ASP A 568 15.65 -0.03 -14.28
N LEU A 569 15.92 0.03 -15.58
CA LEU A 569 15.22 0.86 -16.54
C LEU A 569 14.56 0.00 -17.60
N HIS A 570 13.25 0.16 -17.78
CA HIS A 570 12.49 -0.51 -18.82
C HIS A 570 11.64 0.49 -19.61
N GLY A 571 11.86 0.62 -20.91
CA GLY A 571 11.01 1.44 -21.77
C GLY A 571 11.20 1.11 -23.25
N GLN A 572 10.36 1.69 -24.12
CA GLN A 572 10.51 1.54 -25.59
C GLN A 572 11.85 2.08 -26.08
N GLY A 573 12.33 3.17 -25.48
CA GLY A 573 13.63 3.77 -25.75
C GLY A 573 14.18 4.51 -24.53
N ILE A 574 15.50 4.76 -24.54
CA ILE A 574 16.20 5.57 -23.54
C ILE A 574 16.88 6.72 -24.26
N ASN A 575 16.49 7.95 -23.93
CA ASN A 575 17.11 9.13 -24.49
C ASN A 575 18.53 9.32 -23.95
N ASP A 576 19.46 9.71 -24.82
CA ASP A 576 20.85 10.00 -24.46
C ASP A 576 21.53 8.87 -23.65
N PHE A 577 21.43 7.61 -24.11
CA PHE A 577 21.97 6.45 -23.38
C PHE A 577 23.43 6.63 -22.92
N SER A 578 24.28 7.21 -23.77
CA SER A 578 25.69 7.46 -23.46
C SER A 578 25.88 8.57 -22.42
N GLY A 579 25.16 9.70 -22.55
CA GLY A 579 25.22 10.77 -21.57
C GLY A 579 24.58 10.37 -20.23
N LEU A 580 23.51 9.57 -20.24
CA LEU A 580 22.92 8.96 -19.05
C LEU A 580 23.95 8.13 -18.30
N ASN A 581 24.63 7.20 -18.97
CA ASN A 581 25.64 6.36 -18.34
C ASN A 581 26.84 7.17 -17.81
N SER A 582 27.22 8.25 -18.50
CA SER A 582 28.24 9.20 -18.00
C SER A 582 27.80 9.88 -16.70
N ARG A 583 26.53 10.31 -16.60
CA ARG A 583 25.94 10.88 -15.37
C ARG A 583 25.88 9.86 -14.24
N LEU A 584 25.46 8.62 -14.51
CA LEU A 584 25.41 7.54 -13.53
C LEU A 584 26.79 7.23 -12.93
N THR A 585 27.84 7.24 -13.75
CA THR A 585 29.22 7.02 -13.28
C THR A 585 29.69 8.18 -12.41
N ARG A 586 29.46 9.42 -12.86
CA ARG A 586 29.75 10.63 -12.09
C ARG A 586 29.07 10.62 -10.72
N ASP A 587 27.83 10.16 -10.66
CA ASP A 587 27.00 10.19 -9.45
C ASP A 587 27.15 8.94 -8.55
N GLY A 588 28.02 8.00 -8.92
CA GLY A 588 28.37 6.83 -8.11
C GLY A 588 27.39 5.66 -8.21
N VAL A 589 26.58 5.59 -9.26
CA VAL A 589 25.69 4.44 -9.55
C VAL A 589 26.48 3.38 -10.31
N THR A 590 27.33 2.67 -9.56
CA THR A 590 28.25 1.64 -10.09
C THR A 590 27.99 0.26 -9.49
N GLY A 591 26.93 0.12 -8.68
CA GLY A 591 26.57 -1.17 -8.07
C GLY A 591 25.85 -2.10 -9.05
N GLY A 592 24.97 -1.55 -9.89
CA GLY A 592 24.28 -2.32 -10.92
C GLY A 592 23.53 -1.42 -11.92
N ARG A 593 23.53 -1.81 -13.20
CA ARG A 593 22.79 -1.13 -14.26
C ARG A 593 22.04 -2.15 -15.12
N SER A 594 20.72 -2.13 -15.03
CA SER A 594 19.82 -2.94 -15.85
C SER A 594 19.05 -2.03 -16.82
N PHE A 595 19.10 -2.37 -18.10
CA PHE A 595 18.42 -1.68 -19.17
C PHE A 595 17.67 -2.69 -20.03
N ARG A 596 16.35 -2.53 -20.15
CA ARG A 596 15.51 -3.25 -21.09
C ARG A 596 14.87 -2.25 -22.05
N ILE A 597 15.22 -2.36 -23.32
CA ILE A 597 14.82 -1.42 -24.36
C ILE A 597 13.91 -2.15 -25.34
N GLY A 598 12.68 -1.64 -25.51
CA GLY A 598 11.62 -2.24 -26.32
C GLY A 598 11.99 -2.30 -27.80
N GLU A 599 12.44 -1.18 -28.35
CA GLU A 599 12.72 -1.04 -29.77
C GLU A 599 14.03 -0.31 -30.05
N GLY A 600 14.65 -0.65 -31.17
CA GLY A 600 15.78 0.09 -31.71
C GLY A 600 17.13 -0.56 -31.44
N ASP A 601 18.07 -0.10 -32.25
CA ASP A 601 19.45 -0.55 -32.30
C ASP A 601 20.30 0.23 -31.29
N LEU A 602 21.23 -0.46 -30.60
CA LEU A 602 22.09 0.16 -29.58
C LEU A 602 23.57 -0.12 -29.84
N ALA A 603 24.38 0.93 -29.86
CA ALA A 603 25.84 0.84 -29.94
C ALA A 603 26.45 1.34 -28.62
N LEU A 604 27.25 0.50 -27.97
CA LEU A 604 27.97 0.79 -26.73
C LEU A 604 29.40 1.27 -27.03
N GLY A 605 29.79 2.39 -26.43
CA GLY A 605 31.17 2.88 -26.37
C GLY A 605 31.87 2.43 -25.08
N ASP A 606 32.31 3.40 -24.28
CA ASP A 606 33.03 3.23 -23.01
C ASP A 606 32.21 3.72 -21.79
N GLU A 607 30.94 4.06 -22.00
CA GLU A 607 30.10 4.73 -20.99
C GLU A 607 29.63 3.82 -19.84
N VAL A 608 29.56 2.50 -20.04
CA VAL A 608 28.90 1.58 -19.10
C VAL A 608 29.90 1.09 -18.04
N VAL A 609 29.73 1.58 -16.81
CA VAL A 609 30.56 1.20 -15.65
C VAL A 609 29.68 0.80 -14.47
N ALA A 610 29.60 -0.50 -14.17
CA ALA A 610 28.92 -1.02 -12.98
C ALA A 610 29.30 -2.48 -12.70
N ARG A 611 29.40 -2.88 -11.43
CA ARG A 611 29.69 -4.28 -11.04
C ARG A 611 28.75 -5.29 -11.68
N GLU A 612 27.48 -4.93 -11.86
CA GLU A 612 26.49 -5.77 -12.53
C GLU A 612 25.85 -5.01 -13.69
N VAL A 613 26.01 -5.51 -14.92
CA VAL A 613 25.46 -4.93 -16.13
C VAL A 613 24.48 -5.91 -16.76
N ASN A 614 23.27 -5.45 -17.07
CA ASN A 614 22.28 -6.18 -17.84
C ASN A 614 21.71 -5.26 -18.92
N ILE A 615 21.90 -5.58 -20.19
CA ILE A 615 21.37 -4.82 -21.33
C ILE A 615 20.61 -5.78 -22.21
N ALA A 616 19.31 -5.54 -22.40
CA ALA A 616 18.43 -6.36 -23.22
C ALA A 616 17.67 -5.48 -24.23
N LEU A 617 17.71 -5.85 -25.51
CA LEU A 617 16.92 -5.24 -26.57
C LEU A 617 15.83 -6.22 -27.02
N ASP A 618 14.56 -5.90 -26.75
CA ASP A 618 13.40 -6.73 -27.09
C ASP A 618 13.21 -6.78 -28.61
N ASN A 619 13.56 -5.71 -29.34
CA ASN A 619 13.59 -5.66 -30.80
C ASN A 619 14.69 -4.73 -31.32
N GLY A 620 15.90 -5.27 -31.51
CA GLY A 620 17.04 -4.51 -32.03
C GLY A 620 18.32 -5.34 -32.10
N GLN A 621 19.37 -4.74 -32.65
CA GLN A 621 20.74 -5.25 -32.64
C GLN A 621 21.61 -4.47 -31.64
N LEU A 622 22.54 -5.18 -31.01
CA LEU A 622 23.49 -4.60 -30.05
C LEU A 622 24.92 -4.67 -30.60
N TRP A 623 25.61 -3.54 -30.65
CA TRP A 623 27.03 -3.45 -30.95
C TRP A 623 27.81 -3.01 -29.72
N VAL A 624 28.93 -3.67 -29.45
CA VAL A 624 29.91 -3.23 -28.45
C VAL A 624 31.18 -2.82 -29.20
N ASN A 625 31.49 -1.53 -29.19
CA ASN A 625 32.64 -0.97 -29.89
C ASN A 625 33.76 -0.55 -28.93
N GLY A 626 33.47 -0.36 -27.64
CA GLY A 626 34.42 0.00 -26.59
C GLY A 626 34.35 -0.95 -25.38
N THR A 627 34.43 -0.38 -24.18
CA THR A 627 34.51 -1.11 -22.92
C THR A 627 33.18 -1.14 -22.18
N VAL A 628 32.74 -2.34 -21.78
CA VAL A 628 31.75 -2.53 -20.71
C VAL A 628 32.51 -2.95 -19.47
N ASP A 629 32.58 -2.06 -18.48
CA ASP A 629 33.38 -2.24 -17.27
C ASP A 629 32.52 -2.63 -16.07
N ALA A 630 32.63 -3.90 -15.69
CA ALA A 630 32.08 -4.49 -14.48
C ALA A 630 33.17 -4.93 -13.49
N SER A 631 34.40 -4.44 -13.67
CA SER A 631 35.51 -4.76 -12.80
C SER A 631 35.41 -4.07 -11.45
N GLY A 632 36.07 -4.62 -10.43
CA GLY A 632 36.07 -4.03 -9.09
C GLY A 632 36.85 -4.81 -8.05
N GLU A 633 36.63 -4.55 -6.77
CA GLU A 633 37.16 -5.42 -5.69
C GLU A 633 36.53 -6.81 -5.76
N GLN A 634 35.23 -6.86 -6.05
CA GLN A 634 34.46 -8.10 -6.19
C GLN A 634 34.29 -8.45 -7.67
N ALA A 635 34.09 -9.73 -7.96
CA ALA A 635 33.81 -10.20 -9.32
C ALA A 635 32.49 -9.62 -9.86
N GLY A 636 32.53 -9.18 -11.12
CA GLY A 636 31.38 -8.57 -11.79
C GLY A 636 30.56 -9.54 -12.63
N SER A 637 29.43 -9.06 -13.13
CA SER A 637 28.59 -9.77 -14.09
C SER A 637 28.17 -8.88 -15.25
N ILE A 638 28.32 -9.35 -16.48
CA ILE A 638 27.86 -8.67 -17.69
C ILE A 638 26.88 -9.59 -18.42
N ARG A 639 25.67 -9.11 -18.70
CA ARG A 639 24.66 -9.77 -19.51
C ARG A 639 24.22 -8.87 -20.65
N LEU A 640 24.41 -9.33 -21.88
CA LEU A 640 24.08 -8.59 -23.09
C LEU A 640 23.14 -9.44 -23.94
N ALA A 641 21.94 -8.93 -24.25
CA ALA A 641 20.95 -9.64 -25.03
C ALA A 641 20.33 -8.73 -26.09
N ALA A 642 20.16 -9.25 -27.31
CA ALA A 642 19.44 -8.52 -28.36
C ALA A 642 18.74 -9.49 -29.30
N ARG A 643 17.45 -9.24 -29.58
CA ARG A 643 16.64 -10.13 -30.43
C ARG A 643 17.22 -10.35 -31.82
N ASN A 644 17.80 -9.32 -32.44
CA ASN A 644 18.24 -9.35 -33.83
C ASN A 644 19.76 -9.54 -33.99
N GLY A 645 20.48 -9.84 -32.91
CA GLY A 645 21.91 -10.18 -32.92
C GLY A 645 22.77 -9.28 -32.02
N VAL A 646 23.92 -9.82 -31.60
CA VAL A 646 24.92 -9.09 -30.80
C VAL A 646 26.27 -9.15 -31.53
N THR A 647 26.92 -8.01 -31.68
CA THR A 647 28.24 -7.87 -32.31
C THR A 647 29.25 -7.24 -31.37
N LEU A 648 30.34 -7.95 -31.06
CA LEU A 648 31.51 -7.39 -30.39
C LEU A 648 32.53 -6.97 -31.46
N GLY A 649 32.83 -5.68 -31.52
CA GLY A 649 33.84 -5.10 -32.40
C GLY A 649 35.28 -5.52 -32.03
N SER A 650 36.24 -5.21 -32.89
CA SER A 650 37.65 -5.61 -32.69
C SER A 650 38.33 -4.92 -31.50
N ALA A 651 37.78 -3.79 -31.05
CA ALA A 651 38.21 -3.06 -29.86
C ALA A 651 37.34 -3.33 -28.62
N ALA A 652 36.34 -4.22 -28.73
CA ALA A 652 35.43 -4.51 -27.63
C ALA A 652 36.15 -5.13 -26.44
N VAL A 653 35.90 -4.60 -25.24
CA VAL A 653 36.38 -5.15 -23.97
C VAL A 653 35.19 -5.35 -23.03
N LEU A 654 34.98 -6.58 -22.59
CA LEU A 654 34.05 -6.90 -21.50
C LEU A 654 34.89 -7.26 -20.28
N ASP A 655 34.98 -6.37 -19.30
CA ASP A 655 35.79 -6.57 -18.10
C ASP A 655 34.89 -6.85 -16.90
N ALA A 656 34.93 -8.05 -16.35
CA ALA A 656 34.22 -8.45 -15.14
C ALA A 656 35.20 -8.87 -14.03
N SER A 657 36.47 -8.48 -14.17
CA SER A 657 37.57 -8.92 -13.32
C SER A 657 37.45 -8.43 -11.88
N ALA A 658 38.05 -9.18 -10.95
CA ALA A 658 38.10 -8.83 -9.54
C ALA A 658 39.54 -8.55 -9.09
N SER A 659 39.73 -7.51 -8.29
CA SER A 659 41.01 -7.16 -7.68
C SER A 659 41.22 -7.78 -6.30
N VAL A 660 40.16 -8.31 -5.66
CA VAL A 660 40.23 -9.01 -4.37
C VAL A 660 39.80 -10.47 -4.51
N LEU A 661 40.68 -11.38 -4.11
CA LEU A 661 40.38 -12.81 -4.03
C LEU A 661 39.72 -13.13 -2.69
N ARG A 662 38.44 -13.51 -2.71
CA ARG A 662 37.71 -13.95 -1.50
C ARG A 662 38.14 -15.34 -1.05
N ARG A 663 38.42 -15.46 0.24
CA ARG A 663 38.89 -16.69 0.89
C ARG A 663 37.96 -17.07 2.03
N ASP A 664 37.89 -18.36 2.33
CA ASP A 664 37.23 -18.87 3.53
C ASP A 664 38.10 -18.65 4.79
N SER A 665 37.57 -19.05 5.95
CA SER A 665 38.28 -18.94 7.23
C SER A 665 39.55 -19.80 7.33
N TYR A 666 39.77 -20.74 6.40
CA TYR A 666 40.99 -21.54 6.28
C TYR A 666 41.99 -20.98 5.25
N GLY A 667 41.65 -19.86 4.59
CA GLY A 667 42.47 -19.21 3.58
C GLY A 667 42.33 -19.79 2.17
N ALA A 668 41.42 -20.74 1.94
CA ALA A 668 41.16 -21.31 0.62
C ALA A 668 40.29 -20.36 -0.21
N ALA A 669 40.58 -20.24 -1.51
CA ALA A 669 39.77 -19.43 -2.42
C ALA A 669 38.36 -20.02 -2.55
N ILE A 670 37.33 -19.18 -2.42
CA ILE A 670 35.93 -19.60 -2.56
C ILE A 670 35.50 -19.43 -4.03
N ASP A 671 35.10 -20.51 -4.71
CA ASP A 671 34.76 -20.44 -6.14
C ASP A 671 33.58 -19.48 -6.41
N ALA A 672 32.50 -19.55 -5.63
CA ALA A 672 31.25 -18.83 -5.91
C ALA A 672 31.39 -17.29 -5.95
N PRO A 673 31.89 -16.60 -4.93
CA PRO A 673 31.93 -15.13 -4.93
C PRO A 673 33.13 -14.55 -5.70
N ASN A 674 34.02 -15.40 -6.22
CA ASN A 674 35.11 -15.02 -7.13
C ASN A 674 34.76 -15.31 -8.61
N ARG A 675 33.59 -15.90 -8.88
CA ARG A 675 33.16 -16.22 -10.25
C ARG A 675 32.59 -14.98 -10.91
N ALA A 676 33.40 -14.35 -11.76
CA ALA A 676 32.90 -13.39 -12.73
C ALA A 676 32.07 -14.11 -13.81
N THR A 677 31.03 -13.46 -14.33
CA THR A 677 30.16 -14.05 -15.36
C THR A 677 29.94 -13.09 -16.52
N ILE A 678 30.09 -13.60 -17.75
CA ILE A 678 29.73 -12.88 -18.97
C ILE A 678 28.74 -13.74 -19.75
N GLU A 679 27.54 -13.22 -19.98
CA GLU A 679 26.50 -13.86 -20.78
C GLU A 679 26.16 -12.98 -21.98
N ILE A 680 26.16 -13.57 -23.18
CA ILE A 680 25.78 -12.89 -24.41
C ILE A 680 24.74 -13.72 -25.13
N ASP A 681 23.59 -13.11 -25.43
CA ASP A 681 22.47 -13.74 -26.12
C ASP A 681 22.11 -13.00 -27.40
N SER A 682 22.34 -13.65 -28.55
CA SER A 682 22.04 -13.05 -29.85
C SER A 682 20.59 -13.24 -30.30
N GLY A 683 19.73 -13.81 -29.46
CA GLY A 683 18.32 -14.05 -29.74
C GLY A 683 18.13 -14.87 -31.02
N ARG A 684 17.50 -14.26 -32.02
CA ARG A 684 17.27 -14.85 -33.35
C ARG A 684 18.33 -14.43 -34.38
N GLY A 685 19.21 -13.50 -34.02
CA GLY A 685 20.28 -13.00 -34.87
C GLY A 685 21.60 -13.74 -34.71
N THR A 686 22.61 -13.26 -35.43
CA THR A 686 23.97 -13.81 -35.36
C THR A 686 24.72 -13.26 -34.15
N LEU A 687 25.47 -14.12 -33.46
CA LEU A 687 26.48 -13.72 -32.48
C LEU A 687 27.82 -13.51 -33.21
N ALA A 688 28.25 -12.27 -33.37
CA ALA A 688 29.52 -11.95 -34.02
C ALA A 688 30.55 -11.45 -33.00
N ILE A 689 31.72 -12.08 -32.94
CA ILE A 689 32.83 -11.63 -32.09
C ILE A 689 34.04 -11.43 -33.00
N ALA A 690 34.38 -10.16 -33.23
CA ALA A 690 35.45 -9.80 -34.13
C ALA A 690 36.84 -10.14 -33.56
N SER A 691 37.80 -10.37 -34.46
CA SER A 691 39.21 -10.55 -34.10
C SER A 691 39.70 -9.35 -33.28
N GLY A 692 40.29 -9.62 -32.11
CA GLY A 692 40.79 -8.59 -31.19
C GLY A 692 39.90 -8.32 -29.97
N ALA A 693 38.63 -8.75 -29.99
CA ALA A 693 37.73 -8.62 -28.84
C ALA A 693 38.30 -9.33 -27.59
N ARG A 694 38.03 -8.75 -26.42
CA ARG A 694 38.56 -9.22 -25.12
C ARG A 694 37.45 -9.39 -24.09
N MET A 695 37.56 -10.46 -23.31
CA MET A 695 36.75 -10.73 -22.13
C MET A 695 37.70 -11.00 -20.96
N ASP A 696 37.64 -10.19 -19.90
CA ASP A 696 38.47 -10.38 -18.70
C ASP A 696 37.60 -10.81 -17.52
N LEU A 697 37.88 -12.00 -16.99
CA LEU A 697 37.21 -12.61 -15.84
C LEU A 697 38.23 -12.97 -14.76
N ARG A 698 39.45 -12.42 -14.82
CA ARG A 698 40.53 -12.76 -13.89
C ARG A 698 40.21 -12.27 -12.48
N VAL A 699 40.76 -12.99 -11.51
CA VAL A 699 40.75 -12.56 -10.10
C VAL A 699 42.20 -12.38 -9.66
N ALA A 700 42.57 -11.17 -9.28
CA ALA A 700 43.92 -10.85 -8.85
C ALA A 700 44.34 -11.73 -7.65
N GLY A 701 45.54 -12.30 -7.73
CA GLY A 701 46.04 -13.24 -6.70
C GLY A 701 45.45 -14.65 -6.76
N SER A 702 44.55 -14.94 -7.70
CA SER A 702 44.14 -16.31 -8.01
C SER A 702 45.11 -16.98 -8.97
N SER A 703 45.51 -18.21 -8.68
CA SER A 703 46.22 -19.08 -9.63
C SER A 703 45.27 -19.97 -10.44
N ARG A 704 43.95 -19.82 -10.24
CA ARG A 704 42.90 -20.64 -10.88
C ARG A 704 41.96 -19.76 -11.68
N ASN A 705 41.55 -20.26 -12.83
CA ASN A 705 40.42 -19.72 -13.56
C ASN A 705 39.13 -20.13 -12.85
N VAL A 706 38.25 -19.16 -12.61
CA VAL A 706 37.00 -19.35 -11.86
C VAL A 706 35.78 -18.80 -12.60
N GLY A 707 35.98 -17.91 -13.58
CA GLY A 707 34.90 -17.24 -14.30
C GLY A 707 34.12 -18.14 -15.25
N THR A 708 32.98 -17.66 -15.71
CA THR A 708 32.09 -18.35 -16.65
C THR A 708 31.73 -17.41 -17.80
N VAL A 709 31.89 -17.88 -19.04
CA VAL A 709 31.35 -17.21 -20.23
C VAL A 709 30.24 -18.08 -20.82
N ALA A 710 29.06 -17.51 -21.05
CA ALA A 710 27.95 -18.14 -21.74
C ALA A 710 27.61 -17.34 -23.01
N LEU A 711 27.62 -18.02 -24.15
CA LEU A 711 27.35 -17.49 -25.47
C LEU A 711 26.13 -18.24 -26.00
N ASN A 712 25.00 -17.55 -26.13
CA ASN A 712 23.75 -18.12 -26.59
C ASN A 712 23.52 -17.64 -28.02
N ALA A 713 23.40 -18.58 -28.97
CA ALA A 713 23.19 -18.29 -30.37
C ALA A 713 22.19 -19.27 -30.99
N PRO A 714 21.37 -18.85 -31.96
CA PRO A 714 20.37 -19.73 -32.55
C PRO A 714 21.01 -20.78 -33.47
N ARG A 715 20.42 -21.97 -33.51
CA ARG A 715 20.77 -23.00 -34.50
C ARG A 715 20.41 -22.52 -35.91
N VAL A 716 21.24 -22.88 -36.88
CA VAL A 716 20.99 -22.66 -38.31
C VAL A 716 20.87 -24.03 -38.98
N GLY A 717 19.66 -24.36 -39.41
CA GLY A 717 19.37 -25.70 -39.94
C GLY A 717 19.62 -26.81 -38.90
N GLY A 718 20.02 -27.99 -39.37
CA GLY A 718 20.16 -29.19 -38.53
C GLY A 718 21.57 -29.47 -37.99
N ASN A 719 22.56 -28.65 -38.33
CA ASN A 719 23.97 -28.94 -38.03
C ASN A 719 24.86 -27.68 -37.90
N ASP A 720 24.29 -26.50 -37.72
CA ASP A 720 25.04 -25.24 -37.70
C ASP A 720 24.52 -24.27 -36.63
N VAL A 721 25.29 -23.22 -36.34
CA VAL A 721 25.01 -22.20 -35.32
C VAL A 721 25.27 -20.81 -35.92
N ALA A 722 24.39 -19.84 -35.66
CA ALA A 722 24.53 -18.46 -36.12
C ALA A 722 25.61 -17.72 -35.31
N ILE A 723 26.86 -18.11 -35.48
CA ILE A 723 28.01 -17.54 -34.75
C ILE A 723 29.15 -17.22 -35.71
N ALA A 724 29.84 -16.10 -35.49
CA ALA A 724 31.01 -15.69 -36.24
C ALA A 724 32.16 -15.31 -35.28
N THR A 725 33.02 -16.30 -34.98
CA THR A 725 34.17 -16.17 -34.05
C THR A 725 35.44 -16.80 -34.63
N GLY A 726 35.68 -16.61 -35.93
CA GLY A 726 36.77 -17.31 -36.64
C GLY A 726 38.17 -16.71 -36.42
N GLY A 727 38.26 -15.48 -35.90
CA GLY A 727 39.52 -14.80 -35.63
C GLY A 727 40.02 -14.97 -34.18
N PRO A 728 41.26 -14.56 -33.87
CA PRO A 728 41.80 -14.60 -32.51
C PRO A 728 41.06 -13.64 -31.57
N ILE A 729 40.67 -14.15 -30.39
CA ILE A 729 39.99 -13.43 -29.30
C ILE A 729 40.69 -13.75 -27.97
N SER A 730 40.58 -12.85 -26.97
CA SER A 730 41.14 -13.05 -25.62
C SER A 730 40.01 -13.28 -24.61
N ILE A 731 40.04 -14.40 -23.90
CA ILE A 731 39.12 -14.73 -22.80
C ILE A 731 39.97 -15.17 -21.62
N ASP A 732 40.19 -14.25 -20.69
CA ASP A 732 41.11 -14.44 -19.58
C ASP A 732 40.35 -14.78 -18.29
N GLY A 733 40.83 -15.74 -17.50
CA GLY A 733 40.22 -16.11 -16.21
C GLY A 733 38.97 -17.00 -16.27
N ALA A 734 38.49 -17.36 -17.47
CA ALA A 734 37.35 -18.27 -17.65
C ALA A 734 37.71 -19.72 -17.32
N LYS A 735 36.97 -20.32 -16.39
CA LYS A 735 37.00 -21.77 -16.10
C LYS A 735 36.21 -22.56 -17.15
N THR A 736 35.13 -21.96 -17.65
CA THR A 736 34.23 -22.56 -18.63
C THR A 736 33.72 -21.49 -19.59
N ILE A 737 33.70 -21.83 -20.88
CA ILE A 737 33.22 -21.03 -21.99
C ILE A 737 32.20 -21.90 -22.71
N GLN A 738 30.93 -21.52 -22.64
CA GLN A 738 29.80 -22.32 -23.09
C GLN A 738 29.18 -21.64 -24.30
N LEU A 739 29.18 -22.31 -25.45
CA LEU A 739 28.38 -21.94 -26.60
C LEU A 739 27.13 -22.82 -26.61
N ASN A 740 25.99 -22.21 -26.27
CA ASN A 740 24.70 -22.85 -26.25
C ASN A 740 23.98 -22.56 -27.59
N ALA A 741 23.80 -23.62 -28.38
CA ALA A 741 23.13 -23.56 -29.68
C ALA A 741 21.62 -23.76 -29.51
N PHE A 742 20.86 -22.66 -29.42
CA PHE A 742 19.45 -22.66 -29.06
C PHE A 742 18.50 -22.92 -30.22
N ILE A 743 17.45 -23.71 -29.95
CA ILE A 743 16.18 -23.67 -30.68
C ILE A 743 15.11 -23.11 -29.75
N THR A 744 14.13 -22.44 -30.31
CA THR A 744 12.88 -22.10 -29.63
C THR A 744 11.82 -23.12 -30.00
N ASP A 745 11.20 -23.78 -29.03
CA ASP A 745 10.10 -24.73 -29.21
C ASP A 745 8.85 -24.24 -28.46
N ASN A 746 7.69 -24.32 -29.12
CA ASN A 746 6.41 -23.93 -28.55
C ASN A 746 5.36 -25.05 -28.64
N SER A 747 5.81 -26.29 -28.89
CA SER A 747 4.97 -27.43 -29.25
C SER A 747 4.58 -28.30 -28.05
N ALA A 748 4.64 -27.73 -26.84
CA ALA A 748 4.09 -28.33 -25.64
C ALA A 748 2.57 -28.54 -25.80
N ALA A 749 2.02 -29.58 -25.21
CA ALA A 749 0.59 -29.85 -25.33
C ALA A 749 -0.21 -28.78 -24.54
N ALA A 750 -1.36 -28.36 -25.05
CA ALA A 750 -2.26 -27.51 -24.29
C ALA A 750 -2.81 -28.27 -23.07
N GLY A 751 -2.87 -27.59 -21.93
CA GLY A 751 -3.53 -28.09 -20.74
C GLY A 751 -5.01 -28.38 -20.98
N THR A 752 -5.54 -29.42 -20.33
CA THR A 752 -6.95 -29.81 -20.46
C THR A 752 -7.83 -29.34 -19.31
N GLU A 753 -7.23 -28.89 -18.21
CA GLU A 753 -7.95 -28.35 -17.06
C GLU A 753 -8.14 -26.84 -17.20
N ALA A 754 -9.22 -26.30 -16.64
CA ALA A 754 -9.33 -24.86 -16.47
C ALA A 754 -8.49 -24.44 -15.27
N SER A 755 -7.57 -23.48 -15.44
CA SER A 755 -6.93 -22.84 -14.29
C SER A 755 -7.98 -22.13 -13.43
N THR A 756 -7.63 -21.78 -12.20
CA THR A 756 -8.58 -21.12 -11.28
C THR A 756 -9.07 -19.76 -11.76
N ARG A 757 -8.36 -19.13 -12.69
CA ARG A 757 -8.77 -17.87 -13.36
C ARG A 757 -9.38 -18.09 -14.75
N GLY A 758 -9.51 -19.35 -15.20
CA GLY A 758 -9.97 -19.70 -16.54
C GLY A 758 -8.92 -19.50 -17.64
N GLU A 759 -7.68 -19.17 -17.27
CA GLU A 759 -6.55 -19.01 -18.17
C GLU A 759 -6.09 -20.36 -18.75
N SER A 760 -5.67 -20.32 -20.01
CA SER A 760 -5.03 -21.39 -20.76
C SER A 760 -3.56 -21.57 -20.34
N TYR A 761 -3.02 -22.77 -20.56
CA TYR A 761 -1.61 -23.09 -20.31
C TYR A 761 -1.13 -24.22 -21.23
N GLN A 762 0.19 -24.42 -21.31
CA GLN A 762 0.80 -25.60 -21.93
C GLN A 762 1.63 -26.40 -20.92
N VAL A 763 1.62 -27.72 -21.08
CA VAL A 763 2.24 -28.69 -20.17
C VAL A 763 3.64 -29.07 -20.62
N ILE A 764 4.60 -28.95 -19.71
CA ILE A 764 5.97 -29.39 -19.81
C ILE A 764 6.14 -30.62 -18.92
N ASP A 765 6.11 -31.80 -19.55
CA ASP A 765 6.35 -33.08 -18.88
C ASP A 765 7.67 -33.73 -19.33
N GLN A 766 8.02 -34.87 -18.72
CA GLN A 766 9.22 -35.62 -19.07
C GLN A 766 9.23 -36.05 -20.54
N ALA A 767 8.09 -36.50 -21.07
CA ALA A 767 7.99 -37.01 -22.44
C ALA A 767 8.25 -35.90 -23.49
N TYR A 768 7.74 -34.70 -23.23
CA TYR A 768 8.00 -33.50 -24.02
C TYR A 768 9.50 -33.18 -24.04
N LEU A 769 10.17 -33.15 -22.87
CA LEU A 769 11.60 -32.87 -22.80
C LEU A 769 12.45 -34.00 -23.38
N ASP A 770 12.06 -35.27 -23.24
CA ASP A 770 12.76 -36.41 -23.85
C ASP A 770 12.73 -36.34 -25.38
N ARG A 771 11.63 -35.88 -25.98
CA ARG A 771 11.54 -35.64 -27.42
C ARG A 771 12.53 -34.57 -27.87
N LEU A 772 12.59 -33.44 -27.16
CA LEU A 772 13.54 -32.35 -27.46
C LEU A 772 14.99 -32.76 -27.21
N HIS A 773 15.23 -33.64 -26.23
CA HIS A 773 16.52 -34.26 -25.98
C HIS A 773 16.99 -35.12 -27.16
N ALA A 774 16.11 -35.95 -27.74
CA ALA A 774 16.43 -36.77 -28.91
C ALA A 774 16.79 -35.92 -30.14
N GLN A 775 16.07 -34.81 -30.36
CA GLN A 775 16.37 -33.85 -31.42
C GLN A 775 17.71 -33.15 -31.19
N SER A 776 17.97 -32.73 -29.95
CA SER A 776 19.23 -32.10 -29.55
C SER A 776 20.43 -33.05 -29.67
N THR A 777 20.24 -34.35 -29.47
CA THR A 777 21.25 -35.38 -29.74
C THR A 777 21.58 -35.46 -31.23
N THR A 778 20.56 -35.52 -32.09
CA THR A 778 20.78 -35.53 -33.56
C THR A 778 21.52 -34.27 -34.03
N PHE A 779 21.10 -33.10 -33.53
CA PHE A 779 21.72 -31.83 -33.89
C PHE A 779 23.19 -31.78 -33.49
N ILE A 780 23.51 -32.09 -32.22
CA ILE A 780 24.88 -31.93 -31.73
C ILE A 780 25.83 -32.88 -32.46
N ASP A 781 25.44 -34.12 -32.72
CA ASP A 781 26.25 -35.08 -33.47
C ASP A 781 26.55 -34.56 -34.89
N ALA A 782 25.56 -33.96 -35.55
CA ALA A 782 25.73 -33.37 -36.89
C ALA A 782 26.56 -32.07 -36.86
N ALA A 783 26.38 -31.23 -35.84
CA ALA A 783 27.12 -29.98 -35.67
C ALA A 783 28.61 -30.22 -35.42
N LEU A 784 28.94 -31.26 -34.64
CA LEU A 784 30.33 -31.68 -34.40
C LEU A 784 31.02 -32.21 -35.66
N ALA A 785 30.25 -32.75 -36.63
CA ALA A 785 30.77 -33.19 -37.92
C ALA A 785 30.88 -32.06 -38.97
N ASN A 786 30.36 -30.86 -38.68
CA ASN A 786 30.38 -29.72 -39.60
C ASN A 786 31.71 -28.96 -39.51
N SER A 787 32.65 -29.24 -40.43
CA SER A 787 33.97 -28.60 -40.44
C SER A 787 33.92 -27.08 -40.70
N ALA A 788 32.92 -26.56 -41.40
CA ALA A 788 32.77 -25.11 -41.58
C ALA A 788 32.42 -24.41 -40.26
N LEU A 789 31.60 -25.04 -39.43
CA LEU A 789 31.33 -24.56 -38.07
C LEU A 789 32.57 -24.75 -37.19
N VAL A 790 33.04 -25.98 -37.07
CA VAL A 790 34.02 -26.40 -36.06
C VAL A 790 35.43 -25.89 -36.38
N ASP A 791 35.87 -25.89 -37.64
CA ASP A 791 37.25 -25.50 -38.00
C ASP A 791 37.38 -24.05 -38.46
N GLN A 792 36.28 -23.38 -38.85
CA GLN A 792 36.33 -22.00 -39.32
C GLN A 792 35.60 -21.03 -38.39
N ARG A 793 34.28 -21.16 -38.19
CA ARG A 793 33.51 -20.19 -37.39
C ARG A 793 33.81 -20.24 -35.90
N LEU A 794 34.18 -21.39 -35.36
CA LEU A 794 34.54 -21.60 -33.94
C LEU A 794 36.05 -21.58 -33.67
N ALA A 795 36.89 -21.27 -34.66
CA ALA A 795 38.34 -21.38 -34.53
C ALA A 795 38.91 -20.56 -33.35
N GLY A 796 38.39 -19.34 -33.12
CA GLY A 796 38.80 -18.49 -31.99
C GLY A 796 38.42 -19.06 -30.62
N LEU A 797 37.27 -19.72 -30.50
CA LEU A 797 36.80 -20.33 -29.25
C LEU A 797 37.48 -21.69 -28.98
N ARG A 798 37.75 -22.48 -30.03
CA ARG A 798 38.41 -23.78 -29.89
C ARG A 798 39.85 -23.69 -29.38
N ALA A 799 40.50 -22.54 -29.53
CA ALA A 799 41.82 -22.29 -28.97
C ALA A 799 41.88 -22.46 -27.44
N TYR A 800 40.74 -22.41 -26.74
CA TYR A 800 40.64 -22.55 -25.28
C TYR A 800 40.54 -24.01 -24.80
N GLY A 801 40.57 -24.99 -25.70
CA GLY A 801 40.66 -26.42 -25.36
C GLY A 801 39.60 -26.87 -24.36
N ASP A 802 40.05 -27.43 -23.23
CA ASP A 802 39.20 -28.00 -22.17
C ASP A 802 38.27 -27.00 -21.47
N ALA A 803 38.47 -25.68 -21.66
CA ALA A 803 37.54 -24.68 -21.13
C ALA A 803 36.33 -24.45 -22.06
N PHE A 804 36.43 -24.78 -23.36
CA PHE A 804 35.37 -24.54 -24.33
C PHE A 804 34.41 -25.73 -24.45
N HIS A 805 33.11 -25.42 -24.44
CA HIS A 805 32.02 -26.38 -24.57
C HIS A 805 31.02 -25.90 -25.63
N LEU A 806 30.77 -26.71 -26.65
CA LEU A 806 29.63 -26.56 -27.56
C LEU A 806 28.48 -27.44 -27.05
N ARG A 807 27.33 -26.84 -26.77
CA ARG A 807 26.17 -27.52 -26.15
C ARG A 807 24.90 -27.24 -26.92
N PRO A 808 23.98 -28.21 -27.05
CA PRO A 808 22.64 -27.90 -27.54
C PRO A 808 21.84 -27.16 -26.46
N GLY A 809 21.16 -26.09 -26.86
CA GLY A 809 20.22 -25.34 -26.04
C GLY A 809 18.78 -25.48 -26.53
N VAL A 810 17.82 -25.42 -25.62
CA VAL A 810 16.38 -25.41 -25.91
C VAL A 810 15.74 -24.30 -25.09
N GLU A 811 15.01 -23.43 -25.76
CA GLU A 811 14.12 -22.45 -25.14
C GLU A 811 12.67 -22.90 -25.40
N VAL A 812 11.94 -23.21 -24.33
CA VAL A 812 10.52 -23.53 -24.39
C VAL A 812 9.74 -22.25 -24.15
N VAL A 813 8.86 -21.92 -25.10
CA VAL A 813 7.96 -20.75 -25.03
C VAL A 813 6.52 -21.19 -25.19
N ALA A 814 5.58 -20.36 -24.75
CA ALA A 814 4.17 -20.61 -25.05
C ALA A 814 3.84 -20.36 -26.53
N ASP A 815 2.97 -21.19 -27.11
CA ASP A 815 2.29 -20.93 -28.37
C ASP A 815 0.99 -20.16 -28.12
N LEU A 816 1.05 -18.84 -28.32
CA LEU A 816 -0.08 -17.93 -28.09
C LEU A 816 -1.30 -18.21 -28.98
N ALA A 817 -1.17 -19.04 -30.02
CA ALA A 817 -2.31 -19.45 -30.84
C ALA A 817 -3.21 -20.48 -30.14
N VAL A 818 -2.67 -21.29 -29.22
CA VAL A 818 -3.41 -22.32 -28.46
C VAL A 818 -3.44 -22.04 -26.95
N ASN A 819 -2.56 -21.16 -26.48
CA ASN A 819 -2.36 -20.76 -25.10
C ASN A 819 -2.25 -19.24 -25.04
N ALA A 820 -3.39 -18.56 -25.15
CA ALA A 820 -3.48 -17.11 -25.31
C ALA A 820 -2.92 -16.34 -24.11
N ASP A 821 -2.98 -16.93 -22.92
CA ASP A 821 -2.46 -16.35 -21.67
C ASP A 821 -0.95 -16.55 -21.54
N GLY A 822 -0.38 -17.49 -22.32
CA GLY A 822 1.05 -17.71 -22.40
C GLY A 822 1.67 -18.36 -21.17
N ASN A 823 0.85 -19.06 -20.36
CA ASN A 823 1.26 -19.75 -19.14
C ASN A 823 1.93 -21.09 -19.45
N LEU A 824 2.95 -21.48 -18.68
CA LEU A 824 3.63 -22.77 -18.80
C LEU A 824 3.56 -23.51 -17.46
N HIS A 825 3.12 -24.77 -17.49
CA HIS A 825 3.07 -25.63 -16.32
C HIS A 825 4.10 -26.74 -16.46
N VAL A 826 4.92 -26.93 -15.43
CA VAL A 826 5.76 -28.12 -15.30
C VAL A 826 4.98 -29.13 -14.47
N ASP A 827 4.56 -30.22 -15.11
CA ASP A 827 3.73 -31.25 -14.48
C ASP A 827 4.58 -32.47 -14.15
N GLY A 828 4.72 -32.74 -12.85
CA GLY A 828 5.48 -33.86 -12.31
C GLY A 828 6.98 -33.59 -12.16
N ASP A 829 7.70 -34.61 -11.68
CA ASP A 829 9.16 -34.56 -11.50
C ASP A 829 9.88 -34.78 -12.84
N LEU A 830 10.65 -33.79 -13.28
CA LEU A 830 11.49 -33.82 -14.46
C LEU A 830 12.93 -34.26 -14.11
N ASP A 831 13.35 -35.39 -14.68
CA ASP A 831 14.70 -35.95 -14.58
C ASP A 831 15.52 -35.68 -15.86
N LEU A 832 16.43 -34.72 -15.75
CA LEU A 832 17.38 -34.31 -16.80
C LEU A 832 18.77 -34.95 -16.61
N SER A 833 18.96 -35.86 -15.66
CA SER A 833 20.26 -36.48 -15.34
C SER A 833 20.83 -37.30 -16.51
N ALA A 834 19.96 -37.86 -17.36
CA ALA A 834 20.33 -38.60 -18.55
C ALA A 834 20.43 -37.74 -19.81
N HIS A 835 19.97 -36.48 -19.76
CA HIS A 835 20.03 -35.56 -20.90
C HIS A 835 21.46 -35.06 -21.07
N ARG A 836 22.27 -35.86 -21.76
CA ARG A 836 23.70 -35.63 -22.00
C ARG A 836 24.07 -35.83 -23.47
N TYR A 837 25.06 -35.07 -23.93
CA TYR A 837 25.34 -34.85 -25.35
C TYR A 837 26.80 -35.13 -25.70
N ALA A 838 27.08 -35.39 -26.98
CA ALA A 838 28.45 -35.53 -27.48
C ALA A 838 29.24 -34.21 -27.29
N SER A 839 30.55 -34.33 -27.07
CA SER A 839 31.39 -33.19 -26.68
C SER A 839 32.57 -32.98 -27.62
N LEU A 840 32.97 -31.72 -27.83
CA LEU A 840 34.31 -31.38 -28.35
C LEU A 840 35.40 -31.52 -27.29
N ASN A 841 35.04 -31.47 -26.01
CA ASN A 841 35.97 -31.48 -24.89
C ASN A 841 36.32 -32.92 -24.50
N PRO A 842 37.60 -33.30 -24.47
CA PRO A 842 38.03 -34.65 -24.10
C PRO A 842 37.61 -35.07 -22.67
N GLY A 843 37.48 -34.11 -21.75
CA GLY A 843 37.12 -34.35 -20.35
C GLY A 843 35.64 -34.63 -20.09
N SER A 844 34.77 -34.38 -21.07
CA SER A 844 33.31 -34.53 -20.95
C SER A 844 32.72 -35.37 -22.10
N GLN A 845 33.51 -36.29 -22.64
CA GLN A 845 33.02 -37.21 -23.68
C GLN A 845 31.83 -38.03 -23.20
N ARG A 846 30.83 -38.19 -24.08
CA ARG A 846 29.66 -39.04 -23.82
C ARG A 846 30.10 -40.51 -23.83
N THR A 847 29.78 -41.24 -22.78
CA THR A 847 30.06 -42.68 -22.64
C THR A 847 28.75 -43.45 -22.38
N GLY A 848 28.84 -44.77 -22.18
CA GLY A 848 27.70 -45.57 -21.74
C GLY A 848 27.27 -45.34 -20.28
N VAL A 849 28.02 -44.56 -19.50
CA VAL A 849 27.69 -44.23 -18.11
C VAL A 849 26.62 -43.14 -18.06
N ARG A 850 25.54 -43.38 -17.33
CA ARG A 850 24.47 -42.38 -17.11
C ARG A 850 25.05 -41.09 -16.53
N GLY A 851 24.66 -39.95 -17.09
CA GLY A 851 25.18 -38.64 -16.69
C GLY A 851 26.51 -38.24 -17.32
N SER A 852 27.16 -39.11 -18.10
CA SER A 852 28.38 -38.75 -18.87
C SER A 852 28.05 -38.05 -20.18
N GLY A 853 28.89 -37.10 -20.59
CA GLY A 853 28.67 -36.21 -21.73
C GLY A 853 28.54 -34.75 -21.32
N GLU A 854 28.32 -33.87 -22.29
CA GLU A 854 27.96 -32.47 -22.04
C GLU A 854 26.52 -32.37 -21.52
N ALA A 855 26.28 -31.46 -20.57
CA ALA A 855 24.93 -31.02 -20.26
C ALA A 855 24.40 -30.10 -21.38
N GLY A 856 23.09 -30.12 -21.61
CA GLY A 856 22.44 -29.12 -22.47
C GLY A 856 22.12 -27.83 -21.72
N ALA A 857 21.57 -26.86 -22.43
CA ALA A 857 20.95 -25.67 -21.82
C ALA A 857 19.42 -25.72 -22.01
N LEU A 858 18.67 -25.41 -20.95
CA LEU A 858 17.21 -25.34 -20.98
C LEU A 858 16.77 -23.99 -20.43
N VAL A 859 15.92 -23.31 -21.18
CA VAL A 859 15.24 -22.08 -20.76
C VAL A 859 13.74 -22.32 -20.86
N LEU A 860 12.99 -22.08 -19.79
CA LEU A 860 11.53 -22.06 -19.81
C LEU A 860 11.11 -20.59 -19.73
N ARG A 861 10.42 -20.11 -20.75
CA ARG A 861 9.99 -18.70 -20.85
C ARG A 861 8.50 -18.62 -21.10
N ALA A 862 7.74 -18.48 -20.02
CA ALA A 862 6.33 -18.14 -20.08
C ALA A 862 6.17 -16.64 -20.41
N GLN A 863 5.14 -16.30 -21.19
CA GLN A 863 4.72 -14.91 -21.34
C GLN A 863 3.81 -14.48 -20.18
N GLY A 864 3.02 -15.42 -19.66
CA GLY A 864 2.31 -15.31 -18.40
C GLY A 864 3.09 -15.99 -17.28
N ASP A 865 2.42 -16.83 -16.49
CA ASP A 865 2.97 -17.52 -15.33
C ASP A 865 3.76 -18.79 -15.72
N LEU A 866 4.87 -19.04 -15.02
CA LEU A 866 5.57 -20.33 -15.02
C LEU A 866 5.30 -21.02 -13.69
N GLU A 867 4.45 -22.03 -13.72
CA GLU A 867 4.07 -22.81 -12.54
C GLU A 867 4.82 -24.15 -12.53
N VAL A 868 5.38 -24.54 -11.38
CA VAL A 868 6.13 -25.80 -11.23
C VAL A 868 5.44 -26.70 -10.22
N PHE A 869 4.75 -27.72 -10.73
CA PHE A 869 4.01 -28.73 -9.98
C PHE A 869 4.81 -30.04 -9.91
N GLY A 870 5.98 -29.97 -9.26
CA GLY A 870 6.94 -31.06 -9.13
C GLY A 870 8.34 -30.53 -8.88
N SER A 871 9.35 -31.22 -9.39
CA SER A 871 10.76 -30.81 -9.32
C SER A 871 11.44 -30.90 -10.68
N ILE A 872 12.51 -30.10 -10.87
CA ILE A 872 13.40 -30.20 -12.03
C ILE A 872 14.78 -30.56 -11.50
N SER A 873 15.26 -31.77 -11.85
CA SER A 873 16.54 -32.31 -11.36
C SER A 873 17.44 -32.71 -12.52
N ASP A 874 18.66 -32.18 -12.56
CA ASP A 874 19.71 -32.57 -13.51
C ASP A 874 20.84 -33.40 -12.89
N GLY A 875 20.81 -33.58 -11.56
CA GLY A 875 21.91 -34.13 -10.76
C GLY A 875 21.59 -35.41 -9.98
N PHE A 876 20.31 -35.75 -9.82
CA PHE A 876 19.87 -36.96 -9.11
C PHE A 876 18.98 -37.82 -10.01
N ASP A 877 19.14 -39.15 -9.89
CA ASP A 877 18.29 -40.14 -10.57
C ASP A 877 16.90 -40.13 -9.93
N GLY A 878 15.96 -39.42 -10.57
CA GLY A 878 14.60 -39.21 -10.06
C GLY A 878 13.81 -40.51 -9.91
N SER A 879 14.19 -41.56 -10.65
CA SER A 879 13.61 -42.91 -10.52
C SER A 879 13.83 -43.57 -9.15
N ARG A 880 14.60 -42.94 -8.25
CA ARG A 880 14.88 -43.41 -6.88
C ARG A 880 14.15 -42.62 -5.79
N LEU A 881 13.35 -41.62 -6.15
CA LEU A 881 12.51 -40.88 -5.21
C LEU A 881 11.14 -41.58 -5.07
N GLY A 882 10.57 -41.57 -3.87
CA GLY A 882 9.24 -42.12 -3.60
C GLY A 882 8.13 -41.06 -3.75
N THR A 883 6.87 -41.50 -3.82
CA THR A 883 5.72 -40.59 -3.89
C THR A 883 5.56 -39.76 -2.61
N THR A 884 5.16 -38.51 -2.75
CA THR A 884 4.92 -37.56 -1.65
C THR A 884 3.43 -37.52 -1.25
N PHE A 885 3.11 -36.78 -0.19
CA PHE A 885 1.71 -36.56 0.21
C PHE A 885 0.93 -35.73 -0.81
N ASP A 886 1.62 -34.85 -1.55
CA ASP A 886 0.99 -33.97 -2.55
C ASP A 886 0.39 -34.76 -3.72
N ASP A 887 0.93 -35.96 -4.00
CA ASP A 887 0.47 -36.87 -5.06
C ASP A 887 -0.93 -37.47 -4.79
N ASN A 888 -1.43 -37.41 -3.56
CA ASN A 888 -2.68 -38.08 -3.13
C ASN A 888 -3.85 -37.11 -2.85
N GLY A 889 -3.65 -35.80 -2.99
CA GLY A 889 -4.65 -34.77 -2.75
C GLY A 889 -4.87 -34.38 -1.28
N TRP A 890 -5.60 -33.27 -1.06
CA TRP A 890 -5.84 -32.62 0.22
C TRP A 890 -7.32 -32.71 0.66
N TYR A 891 -7.56 -32.86 1.96
CA TYR A 891 -8.91 -32.87 2.54
C TYR A 891 -9.06 -31.74 3.56
N LEU A 892 -9.95 -30.78 3.29
CA LEU A 892 -10.27 -29.69 4.21
C LEU A 892 -11.53 -30.05 5.01
N THR A 893 -11.35 -30.29 6.30
CA THR A 893 -12.41 -30.78 7.21
C THR A 893 -13.38 -29.67 7.61
N ALA A 894 -14.60 -30.00 8.02
CA ALA A 894 -15.54 -29.02 8.56
C ALA A 894 -14.95 -28.28 9.80
N GLY A 895 -15.22 -26.97 9.91
CA GLY A 895 -14.66 -26.10 10.95
C GLY A 895 -13.48 -25.24 10.49
N ARG A 896 -12.80 -24.61 11.46
CA ARG A 896 -11.67 -23.70 11.23
C ARG A 896 -10.42 -24.51 10.89
N GLN A 897 -9.82 -24.27 9.72
CA GLN A 897 -8.59 -24.95 9.33
C GLN A 897 -7.43 -24.57 10.26
N LEU A 898 -6.67 -25.58 10.70
CA LEU A 898 -5.52 -25.42 11.62
C LEU A 898 -4.24 -25.01 10.89
N PHE A 899 -4.17 -25.23 9.57
CA PHE A 899 -3.08 -24.75 8.73
C PHE A 899 -3.24 -23.24 8.55
N GLY A 900 -2.41 -22.47 9.24
CA GLY A 900 -2.41 -21.00 9.16
C GLY A 900 -1.78 -20.44 7.88
N SER A 901 -1.24 -21.32 7.03
CA SER A 901 -0.62 -21.01 5.74
C SER A 901 -1.59 -21.25 4.58
N ASP A 902 -1.38 -20.53 3.49
CA ASP A 902 -2.09 -20.77 2.24
C ASP A 902 -1.60 -22.10 1.63
N VAL A 903 -2.51 -22.89 1.05
CA VAL A 903 -2.20 -24.18 0.42
C VAL A 903 -2.51 -24.05 -1.07
N VAL A 904 -1.51 -24.25 -1.91
CA VAL A 904 -1.66 -24.28 -3.37
C VAL A 904 -1.87 -25.72 -3.80
N VAL A 905 -2.85 -25.94 -4.67
CA VAL A 905 -3.23 -27.26 -5.14
C VAL A 905 -2.83 -27.35 -6.61
N PRO A 906 -2.02 -28.34 -7.00
CA PRO A 906 -1.44 -28.40 -8.35
C PRO A 906 -2.48 -28.66 -9.44
N HIS A 907 -3.54 -29.42 -9.15
CA HIS A 907 -4.61 -29.73 -10.11
C HIS A 907 -6.01 -29.63 -9.50
N GLY A 908 -7.00 -29.38 -10.36
CA GLY A 908 -8.41 -29.47 -10.01
C GLY A 908 -8.79 -30.88 -9.54
N GLY A 909 -9.72 -30.98 -8.59
CA GLY A 909 -10.21 -32.29 -8.11
C GLY A 909 -9.31 -33.01 -7.09
N LEU A 910 -8.12 -32.47 -6.81
CA LEU A 910 -7.24 -32.95 -5.73
C LEU A 910 -7.58 -32.34 -4.36
N VAL A 911 -8.61 -31.49 -4.24
CA VAL A 911 -9.14 -31.05 -2.94
C VAL A 911 -10.58 -31.41 -2.76
N THR A 912 -10.91 -31.96 -1.59
CA THR A 912 -12.29 -32.08 -1.13
C THR A 912 -12.55 -31.09 0.01
N LEU A 913 -13.53 -30.21 -0.18
CA LEU A 913 -14.03 -29.30 0.86
C LEU A 913 -15.27 -29.89 1.53
N ALA A 914 -15.21 -30.12 2.83
CA ALA A 914 -16.39 -30.52 3.59
C ALA A 914 -17.34 -29.32 3.80
N ALA A 915 -18.65 -29.56 3.74
CA ALA A 915 -19.65 -28.55 4.12
C ALA A 915 -19.42 -28.09 5.58
N GLY A 916 -19.50 -26.78 5.82
CA GLY A 916 -19.20 -26.18 7.13
C GLY A 916 -17.71 -25.86 7.36
N THR A 917 -16.88 -25.89 6.33
CA THR A 917 -15.51 -25.35 6.37
C THR A 917 -15.54 -23.83 6.61
N VAL A 918 -14.72 -23.34 7.54
CA VAL A 918 -14.64 -21.91 7.90
C VAL A 918 -13.22 -21.41 7.68
N PHE A 919 -13.08 -20.32 6.92
CA PHE A 919 -11.81 -19.63 6.67
C PHE A 919 -11.62 -18.47 7.63
N ASN A 920 -10.36 -18.13 7.94
CA ASN A 920 -10.06 -16.93 8.72
C ASN A 920 -10.47 -15.67 7.94
N SER A 921 -10.95 -14.65 8.67
CA SER A 921 -11.25 -13.34 8.07
C SER A 921 -10.02 -12.78 7.33
N GLY A 922 -10.24 -12.19 6.17
CA GLY A 922 -9.19 -11.64 5.30
C GLY A 922 -8.52 -12.65 4.37
N LYS A 923 -8.88 -13.94 4.44
CA LYS A 923 -8.46 -14.94 3.44
C LYS A 923 -9.41 -14.96 2.26
N VAL A 924 -8.84 -15.07 1.06
CA VAL A 924 -9.57 -15.11 -0.20
C VAL A 924 -9.28 -16.46 -0.86
N LEU A 925 -10.33 -17.13 -1.32
CA LEU A 925 -10.19 -18.31 -2.17
C LEU A 925 -9.99 -17.86 -3.61
N ASN A 926 -9.18 -18.61 -4.35
CA ASN A 926 -8.94 -18.39 -5.77
C ASN A 926 -10.08 -18.92 -6.67
N TYR A 927 -11.17 -19.43 -6.10
CA TYR A 927 -12.37 -19.85 -6.81
C TYR A 927 -13.62 -19.55 -5.97
N ASP A 928 -14.78 -19.47 -6.63
CA ASP A 928 -16.05 -19.16 -5.98
C ASP A 928 -16.61 -20.37 -5.23
N LEU A 929 -17.24 -20.11 -4.07
CA LEU A 929 -18.00 -21.09 -3.31
C LEU A 929 -19.42 -20.57 -3.04
N PRO A 930 -20.44 -21.45 -3.02
CA PRO A 930 -21.75 -21.05 -2.54
C PRO A 930 -21.68 -20.61 -1.08
N ILE A 931 -22.32 -19.49 -0.77
CA ILE A 931 -22.46 -19.01 0.61
C ILE A 931 -23.46 -19.94 1.32
N GLY A 932 -23.05 -20.60 2.39
CA GLY A 932 -23.96 -21.39 3.23
C GLY A 932 -24.66 -20.55 4.30
N ASP A 933 -25.63 -21.15 4.99
CA ASP A 933 -26.30 -20.54 6.14
C ASP A 933 -25.29 -20.05 7.20
N MET A 934 -25.24 -18.74 7.44
CA MET A 934 -24.31 -18.16 8.41
C MET A 934 -24.79 -16.83 8.97
N GLN A 935 -24.17 -16.41 10.07
CA GLN A 935 -24.32 -15.05 10.59
C GLN A 935 -23.14 -14.20 10.11
N MET A 936 -23.44 -13.12 9.39
CA MET A 936 -22.45 -12.13 8.97
C MET A 936 -22.45 -10.95 9.94
N ALA A 937 -21.25 -10.42 10.23
CA ALA A 937 -21.09 -9.26 11.10
C ALA A 937 -21.56 -7.97 10.42
N ALA A 938 -21.96 -6.98 11.22
CA ALA A 938 -22.17 -5.62 10.73
C ALA A 938 -20.87 -5.08 10.09
N GLY A 939 -21.01 -4.20 9.10
CA GLY A 939 -19.91 -3.64 8.33
C GLY A 939 -19.37 -4.54 7.21
N THR A 940 -19.80 -5.80 7.11
CA THR A 940 -19.41 -6.70 6.01
C THR A 940 -19.90 -6.14 4.67
N LEU A 941 -18.98 -5.94 3.72
CA LEU A 941 -19.31 -5.62 2.33
C LEU A 941 -19.62 -6.91 1.59
N LEU A 942 -20.82 -7.03 1.03
CA LEU A 942 -21.24 -8.24 0.32
C LEU A 942 -20.54 -8.31 -1.04
N PRO A 943 -19.71 -9.34 -1.32
CA PRO A 943 -19.03 -9.48 -2.62
C PRO A 943 -19.96 -10.01 -3.72
N ALA A 944 -21.08 -10.62 -3.33
CA ALA A 944 -22.11 -11.19 -4.18
C ALA A 944 -23.49 -11.00 -3.52
N ASP A 945 -24.56 -11.28 -4.25
CA ASP A 945 -25.92 -11.21 -3.73
C ASP A 945 -26.11 -12.17 -2.55
N ALA A 946 -26.76 -11.71 -1.48
CA ALA A 946 -27.04 -12.50 -0.28
C ALA A 946 -28.54 -12.49 0.05
N ARG A 947 -29.07 -13.62 0.51
CA ARG A 947 -30.48 -13.75 0.89
C ARG A 947 -30.66 -13.79 2.40
N LEU A 948 -31.60 -13.01 2.95
CA LEU A 948 -31.87 -12.99 4.38
C LEU A 948 -32.54 -14.30 4.86
N ALA A 949 -31.93 -14.98 5.82
CA ALA A 949 -32.54 -16.13 6.52
C ALA A 949 -33.52 -15.70 7.62
N LEU A 950 -33.36 -14.49 8.17
CA LEU A 950 -34.25 -13.89 9.16
C LEU A 950 -34.54 -12.42 8.80
N PRO A 951 -35.67 -11.84 9.23
CA PRO A 951 -35.95 -10.42 9.03
C PRO A 951 -34.86 -9.51 9.61
N LEU A 952 -34.58 -8.39 8.95
CA LEU A 952 -33.56 -7.41 9.36
C LEU A 952 -34.20 -6.05 9.61
N ALA A 953 -34.20 -5.59 10.86
CA ALA A 953 -34.72 -4.28 11.24
C ALA A 953 -33.68 -3.18 11.03
N LEU A 954 -34.01 -2.18 10.22
CA LEU A 954 -33.18 -1.03 9.87
C LEU A 954 -33.81 0.25 10.44
N ALA A 955 -32.97 1.12 10.99
CA ALA A 955 -33.42 2.39 11.55
C ALA A 955 -33.66 3.45 10.47
N LYS A 956 -34.46 4.46 10.82
CA LYS A 956 -34.61 5.68 10.04
C LYS A 956 -33.23 6.34 9.81
N GLY A 957 -32.99 6.83 8.61
CA GLY A 957 -31.74 7.49 8.22
C GLY A 957 -30.64 6.53 7.74
N THR A 958 -30.86 5.21 7.80
CA THR A 958 -29.91 4.22 7.24
C THR A 958 -29.80 4.43 5.72
N VAL A 959 -28.57 4.47 5.21
CA VAL A 959 -28.27 4.54 3.77
C VAL A 959 -28.06 3.13 3.21
N LEU A 960 -28.78 2.78 2.14
CA LEU A 960 -28.63 1.49 1.46
C LEU A 960 -27.68 1.62 0.26
N GLY A 961 -26.42 1.22 0.40
CA GLY A 961 -25.39 1.39 -0.65
C GLY A 961 -25.59 0.55 -1.92
N ALA A 962 -26.46 -0.45 -1.91
CA ALA A 962 -26.86 -1.20 -3.10
C ALA A 962 -28.36 -1.52 -3.06
N ALA A 963 -28.89 -2.01 -4.17
CA ALA A 963 -30.30 -2.35 -4.29
C ALA A 963 -30.71 -3.49 -3.33
N VAL A 964 -31.94 -3.40 -2.85
CA VAL A 964 -32.59 -4.44 -2.04
C VAL A 964 -33.84 -4.90 -2.77
N HIS A 965 -33.98 -6.21 -2.93
CA HIS A 965 -35.11 -6.84 -3.60
C HIS A 965 -35.89 -7.72 -2.63
N ASP A 966 -37.17 -7.95 -2.91
CA ASP A 966 -37.97 -8.92 -2.19
C ASP A 966 -37.61 -10.36 -2.59
N ALA A 967 -38.29 -11.34 -1.97
CA ALA A 967 -38.05 -12.75 -2.26
C ALA A 967 -38.43 -13.18 -3.69
N SER A 968 -39.21 -12.37 -4.42
CA SER A 968 -39.58 -12.60 -5.82
C SER A 968 -38.62 -11.91 -6.81
N GLY A 969 -37.71 -11.08 -6.32
CA GLY A 969 -36.77 -10.28 -7.11
C GLY A 969 -37.27 -8.88 -7.46
N ALA A 970 -38.45 -8.47 -6.99
CA ALA A 970 -38.95 -7.11 -7.20
C ALA A 970 -38.16 -6.11 -6.34
N LEU A 971 -37.86 -4.94 -6.90
CA LEU A 971 -37.09 -3.90 -6.21
C LEU A 971 -37.90 -3.34 -5.03
N LEU A 972 -37.33 -3.41 -3.82
CA LEU A 972 -37.85 -2.76 -2.62
C LEU A 972 -37.23 -1.38 -2.43
N TYR A 973 -35.90 -1.29 -2.55
CA TYR A 973 -35.14 -0.05 -2.39
C TYR A 973 -34.02 0.02 -3.41
N ALA A 974 -33.89 1.16 -4.09
CA ALA A 974 -32.79 1.42 -5.01
C ALA A 974 -31.47 1.69 -4.24
N ALA A 975 -30.34 1.51 -4.92
CA ALA A 975 -29.04 1.90 -4.36
C ALA A 975 -29.02 3.41 -4.04
N GLY A 976 -28.38 3.76 -2.92
CA GLY A 976 -28.26 5.13 -2.42
C GLY A 976 -29.50 5.67 -1.69
N THR A 977 -30.52 4.86 -1.43
CA THR A 977 -31.73 5.29 -0.71
C THR A 977 -31.41 5.59 0.77
N VAL A 978 -31.85 6.75 1.26
CA VAL A 978 -31.91 7.08 2.70
C VAL A 978 -33.29 6.69 3.23
N LEU A 979 -33.35 5.82 4.25
CA LEU A 979 -34.64 5.36 4.79
C LEU A 979 -35.36 6.50 5.53
N ALA A 980 -36.55 6.88 5.04
CA ALA A 980 -37.37 7.93 5.65
C ALA A 980 -37.96 7.54 7.02
N ASP A 981 -38.20 6.24 7.21
CA ASP A 981 -38.75 5.63 8.42
C ASP A 981 -37.96 4.36 8.79
N ALA A 982 -38.15 3.87 10.01
CA ALA A 982 -37.62 2.55 10.39
C ALA A 982 -38.35 1.44 9.62
N VAL A 983 -37.61 0.50 9.03
CA VAL A 983 -38.12 -0.55 8.15
C VAL A 983 -37.63 -1.92 8.62
N THR A 984 -38.46 -2.95 8.51
CA THR A 984 -37.99 -4.34 8.65
C THR A 984 -37.98 -5.03 7.30
N LEU A 985 -36.79 -5.35 6.80
CA LEU A 985 -36.64 -6.16 5.60
C LEU A 985 -37.11 -7.59 5.90
N PRO A 986 -38.00 -8.17 5.08
CA PRO A 986 -38.57 -9.49 5.36
C PRO A 986 -37.54 -10.61 5.16
N GLN A 987 -37.81 -11.76 5.78
CA GLN A 987 -37.10 -12.99 5.47
C GLN A 987 -37.19 -13.29 3.97
N GLY A 988 -36.07 -13.73 3.38
CA GLY A 988 -35.98 -14.07 1.97
C GLY A 988 -35.69 -12.89 1.05
N ALA A 989 -35.65 -11.65 1.54
CA ALA A 989 -35.20 -10.50 0.78
C ALA A 989 -33.75 -10.70 0.29
N ARG A 990 -33.45 -10.19 -0.90
CA ARG A 990 -32.14 -10.28 -1.55
C ARG A 990 -31.41 -8.95 -1.43
N LEU A 991 -30.23 -8.98 -0.84
CA LEU A 991 -29.30 -7.86 -0.72
C LEU A 991 -28.30 -7.98 -1.87
N SER A 992 -28.26 -6.99 -2.77
CA SER A 992 -27.35 -7.06 -3.92
C SER A 992 -25.88 -6.89 -3.51
N ALA A 993 -24.96 -7.39 -4.35
CA ALA A 993 -23.53 -7.17 -4.20
C ALA A 993 -23.18 -5.67 -4.03
N GLY A 994 -22.14 -5.37 -3.25
CA GLY A 994 -21.75 -4.01 -2.87
C GLY A 994 -22.52 -3.43 -1.68
N LEU A 995 -23.61 -4.06 -1.23
CA LEU A 995 -24.29 -3.63 -0.01
C LEU A 995 -23.39 -3.89 1.21
N ARG A 996 -23.13 -2.84 2.00
CA ARG A 996 -22.50 -2.98 3.30
C ARG A 996 -23.57 -3.20 4.36
N LEU A 997 -23.46 -4.28 5.12
CA LEU A 997 -24.44 -4.62 6.15
C LEU A 997 -24.42 -3.57 7.28
N PRO A 998 -25.51 -2.83 7.54
CA PRO A 998 -25.55 -1.84 8.63
C PRO A 998 -25.60 -2.51 10.01
N LEU A 999 -26.08 -3.75 10.08
CA LEU A 999 -26.22 -4.57 11.27
C LEU A 999 -25.83 -6.02 10.95
N ALA A 1000 -25.54 -6.82 11.97
CA ALA A 1000 -25.31 -8.25 11.76
C ALA A 1000 -26.57 -8.90 11.16
N ALA A 1001 -26.40 -9.71 10.12
CA ALA A 1001 -27.49 -10.34 9.38
C ALA A 1001 -27.28 -11.85 9.31
N ARG A 1002 -28.38 -12.61 9.41
CA ARG A 1002 -28.36 -14.05 9.17
C ARG A 1002 -28.71 -14.29 7.70
N ILE A 1003 -27.77 -14.90 6.97
CA ILE A 1003 -27.88 -15.17 5.54
C ILE A 1003 -28.25 -16.64 5.33
N ALA A 1004 -29.10 -16.89 4.33
CA ALA A 1004 -29.51 -18.21 3.89
C ALA A 1004 -28.57 -18.72 2.80
N ALA A 1005 -28.47 -20.05 2.70
CA ALA A 1005 -27.77 -20.76 1.64
C ALA A 1005 -28.32 -20.49 0.23
#